data_AF-A0A934DS09-F1
#
_entry.id   AF-A0A934DS09-F1
#
_cell.length_a   1.000
_cell.length_b   1.000
_cell.length_c   1.000
_cell.angle_alpha   90.00
_cell.angle_beta   90.00
_cell.angle_gamma   90.00
#
_symmetry.space_group_name_H-M   'P 1'
#
loop_
_entity.id
_entity.type
_entity.pdbx_description
1 polymer ?
#
loop_
_entity_poly.entity_id
_entity_poly.type
_entity_poly.pdbx_seq_one_letter_code
_entity_poly.pdbx_strand_id
1 'polypeptide(L)'
;MKLRLALASLVWLGVVAQSTTALAALTDSEKGQLRSFFEASDLSTVPRMRALAARPDLSANESAEALASAFREQPLTEARQRYLHALLFGPASQPSRAALISPVSRALLARADLMLRDRPGSIGGYIETEPAAFEELMAIHQFIGKSLGPESGMGATIRNESLRSVAQAYGQHVAQHAALMGHRNKAEGRGLLLRSQIALNLAALSNVLSNREEVASWLGLDPVSKGFFLRTGAVLEVVGDGPAIRAAEVARVVESVPNALRGVSLVLVDKVSSAPLKPSTAVLAVRSPVGALAPAREGWWGADRSGEAPEQALCEAAWVVSDKASREAFKANPKLDALAAGAVQRASGKGEATLLAPWLIGSSLDRDAQTSPTAILPRTLAVASAAMLLVDGRRTLDIALSRWLAGQGHAFEQLLVGLSVLADGSGGAVQLGQQAGKASLRVPVTLQEGVVAGFELDGHKWTIERSGGGAISRLRVDNREPGAWAVSSASVPLTAGDRWAAGTLQFVRLSGAPRVAVLDDGRIIIASAQPATGQGLDAIQAKAPAADHEVLATVRVESGKGGLVVRAVSGTSSFQGVALKLTCEPPGGSDSAPAGQSSDSCVASLVQIDDAGQEQAVASPASPIGAQPSGGFQVRLAIKGSDVRASVGTVEIQGKLSKALKPGHAGVMVERGGRLEVRDWRVQGAGHTGPKGPRK
;
A
#
# COMPACT_ATOMS: atom_id res chain seq x y z
N MET A 1 34.35 -67.73 -49.81
CA MET A 1 34.25 -66.51 -50.65
C MET A 1 32.82 -65.96 -50.68
N LYS A 2 32.28 -65.51 -49.54
CA LYS A 2 30.91 -64.94 -49.42
C LYS A 2 30.84 -63.81 -48.37
N LEU A 3 31.85 -62.94 -48.32
CA LEU A 3 31.88 -61.88 -47.28
C LEU A 3 32.52 -60.54 -47.72
N ARG A 4 32.52 -60.23 -49.02
CA ARG A 4 33.09 -58.95 -49.53
C ARG A 4 32.16 -58.13 -50.43
N LEU A 5 30.89 -58.52 -50.58
CA LEU A 5 29.93 -57.83 -51.46
C LEU A 5 28.74 -57.17 -50.74
N ALA A 6 28.67 -57.25 -49.40
CA ALA A 6 27.58 -56.64 -48.63
C ALA A 6 27.95 -55.31 -47.93
N LEU A 7 29.21 -54.87 -47.98
CA LEU A 7 29.66 -53.63 -47.32
C LEU A 7 29.69 -52.40 -48.23
N ALA A 8 29.56 -52.55 -49.54
CA ALA A 8 29.63 -51.43 -50.50
C ALA A 8 28.27 -50.74 -50.72
N SER A 9 27.15 -51.40 -50.43
CA SER A 9 25.80 -50.87 -50.64
C SER A 9 25.21 -50.12 -49.43
N LEU A 10 25.83 -50.20 -48.24
CA LEU A 10 25.39 -49.49 -47.04
C LEU A 10 26.09 -48.14 -46.84
N VAL A 11 27.22 -47.90 -47.50
CA VAL A 11 27.93 -46.60 -47.46
C VAL A 11 27.38 -45.62 -48.51
N TRP A 12 26.78 -46.12 -49.60
CA TRP A 12 26.17 -45.26 -50.64
C TRP A 12 24.73 -44.81 -50.33
N LEU A 13 23.99 -45.52 -49.47
CA LEU A 13 22.66 -45.08 -49.02
C LEU A 13 22.72 -44.08 -47.83
N GLY A 14 23.86 -43.99 -47.13
CA GLY A 14 24.07 -43.06 -46.01
C GLY A 14 24.46 -41.64 -46.42
N VAL A 15 24.81 -41.40 -47.68
CA VAL A 15 25.25 -40.09 -48.20
C VAL A 15 24.11 -39.30 -48.89
N VAL A 16 22.97 -39.94 -49.19
CA VAL A 16 21.82 -39.30 -49.86
C VAL A 16 20.74 -38.79 -48.87
N ALA A 17 20.95 -38.98 -47.56
CA ALA A 17 20.05 -38.48 -46.51
C ALA A 17 20.65 -37.33 -45.67
N GLN A 18 21.74 -36.71 -46.13
CA GLN A 18 22.08 -35.34 -45.71
C GLN A 18 21.45 -34.38 -46.70
N SER A 19 20.13 -34.22 -46.61
CA SER A 19 19.48 -33.01 -47.10
C SER A 19 19.97 -31.84 -46.25
N THR A 20 21.14 -31.30 -46.58
CA THR A 20 21.49 -29.93 -46.25
C THR A 20 20.36 -29.08 -46.84
N THR A 21 19.48 -28.58 -45.98
CA THR A 21 18.67 -27.43 -46.36
C THR A 21 19.66 -26.37 -46.84
N ALA A 22 19.69 -26.10 -48.13
CA ALA A 22 20.43 -24.98 -48.67
C ALA A 22 19.80 -23.72 -48.06
N LEU A 23 20.37 -23.27 -46.95
CA LEU A 23 20.00 -22.05 -46.26
C LEU A 23 20.38 -20.90 -47.19
N ALA A 24 19.37 -20.27 -47.78
CA ALA A 24 19.57 -19.14 -48.68
C ALA A 24 19.91 -17.90 -47.85
N ALA A 25 21.18 -17.61 -47.66
CA ALA A 25 21.63 -16.38 -47.03
C ALA A 25 21.62 -15.22 -48.04
N LEU A 26 21.38 -13.99 -47.57
CA LEU A 26 21.58 -12.79 -48.37
C LEU A 26 23.06 -12.65 -48.79
N THR A 27 23.28 -12.37 -50.07
CA THR A 27 24.61 -12.07 -50.63
C THR A 27 25.14 -10.76 -50.06
N ASP A 28 26.46 -10.55 -50.13
CA ASP A 28 27.07 -9.30 -49.66
C ASP A 28 26.58 -8.07 -50.45
N SER A 29 26.24 -8.26 -51.73
CA SER A 29 25.62 -7.22 -52.55
C SER A 29 24.23 -6.82 -52.03
N GLU A 30 23.39 -7.81 -51.68
CA GLU A 30 22.06 -7.55 -51.12
C GLU A 30 22.16 -6.91 -49.72
N LYS A 31 23.09 -7.35 -48.86
CA LYS A 31 23.37 -6.69 -47.58
C LYS A 31 23.80 -5.23 -47.78
N GLY A 32 24.62 -4.96 -48.79
CA GLY A 32 25.01 -3.61 -49.19
C GLY A 32 23.82 -2.75 -49.66
N GLN A 33 22.85 -3.34 -50.36
CA GLN A 33 21.60 -2.67 -50.76
C GLN A 33 20.72 -2.34 -49.54
N LEU A 34 20.55 -3.26 -48.59
CA LEU A 34 19.80 -2.99 -47.36
C LEU A 34 20.41 -1.81 -46.59
N ARG A 35 21.76 -1.77 -46.50
CA ARG A 35 22.49 -0.66 -45.88
C ARG A 35 22.23 0.66 -46.61
N SER A 36 22.36 0.70 -47.93
CA SER A 36 22.18 1.93 -48.70
C SER A 36 20.73 2.44 -48.67
N PHE A 37 19.73 1.55 -48.71
CA PHE A 37 18.32 1.92 -48.58
C PHE A 37 18.01 2.53 -47.21
N PHE A 38 18.52 1.94 -46.13
CA PHE A 38 18.32 2.47 -44.79
C PHE A 38 19.07 3.79 -44.55
N GLU A 39 20.30 3.88 -45.03
CA GLU A 39 21.13 5.08 -44.94
C GLU A 39 20.45 6.28 -45.60
N ALA A 40 19.96 6.10 -46.84
CA ALA A 40 19.25 7.13 -47.60
C ALA A 40 17.87 7.46 -47.01
N SER A 41 17.22 6.50 -46.36
CA SER A 41 15.88 6.66 -45.75
C SER A 41 14.79 7.15 -46.71
N ASP A 42 14.96 6.90 -48.01
CA ASP A 42 14.00 7.28 -49.05
C ASP A 42 12.80 6.32 -49.05
N LEU A 43 11.62 6.84 -48.75
CA LEU A 43 10.36 6.07 -48.70
C LEU A 43 10.07 5.31 -50.01
N SER A 44 10.59 5.77 -51.16
CA SER A 44 10.42 5.07 -52.44
C SER A 44 11.10 3.69 -52.48
N THR A 45 12.13 3.47 -51.66
CA THR A 45 12.90 2.21 -51.61
C THR A 45 12.32 1.17 -50.66
N VAL A 46 11.34 1.55 -49.82
CA VAL A 46 10.70 0.67 -48.83
C VAL A 46 10.17 -0.65 -49.43
N PRO A 47 9.53 -0.68 -50.61
CA PRO A 47 9.09 -1.94 -51.22
C PRO A 47 10.26 -2.88 -51.55
N ARG A 48 11.41 -2.34 -51.97
CA ARG A 48 12.61 -3.13 -52.29
C ARG A 48 13.26 -3.68 -51.03
N MET A 49 13.40 -2.85 -50.00
CA MET A 49 13.84 -3.26 -48.66
C MET A 49 12.99 -4.42 -48.12
N ARG A 50 11.66 -4.30 -48.24
CA ARG A 50 10.71 -5.34 -47.85
C ARG A 50 10.90 -6.63 -48.65
N ALA A 51 11.04 -6.53 -49.97
CA ALA A 51 11.22 -7.68 -50.84
C ALA A 51 12.50 -8.46 -50.52
N LEU A 52 13.57 -7.79 -50.11
CA LEU A 52 14.84 -8.42 -49.71
C LEU A 52 14.81 -8.97 -48.28
N ALA A 53 14.27 -8.22 -47.33
CA ALA A 53 14.33 -8.57 -45.91
C ALA A 53 13.18 -9.48 -45.44
N ALA A 54 12.11 -9.64 -46.22
CA ALA A 54 10.96 -10.49 -45.90
C ALA A 54 10.84 -11.71 -46.83
N ARG A 55 11.95 -12.14 -47.46
CA ARG A 55 11.90 -13.27 -48.39
C ARG A 55 11.48 -14.56 -47.64
N PRO A 56 10.61 -15.40 -48.23
CA PRO A 56 10.15 -16.62 -47.58
C PRO A 56 11.24 -17.67 -47.30
N ASP A 57 12.35 -17.60 -48.02
CA ASP A 57 13.50 -18.51 -47.88
C ASP A 57 14.51 -18.06 -46.81
N LEU A 58 14.35 -16.84 -46.26
CA LEU A 58 15.15 -16.37 -45.14
C LEU A 58 14.52 -16.76 -43.81
N SER A 59 15.35 -17.26 -42.90
CA SER A 59 14.97 -17.36 -41.49
C SER A 59 14.84 -15.97 -40.86
N ALA A 60 14.11 -15.91 -39.74
CA ALA A 60 14.01 -14.68 -38.94
C ALA A 60 15.39 -14.24 -38.39
N ASN A 61 16.31 -15.17 -38.15
CA ASN A 61 17.67 -14.87 -37.67
C ASN A 61 18.51 -14.23 -38.79
N GLU A 62 18.52 -14.80 -40.00
CA GLU A 62 19.27 -14.25 -41.13
C GLU A 62 18.79 -12.85 -41.51
N SER A 63 17.46 -12.66 -41.52
CA SER A 63 16.86 -11.35 -41.76
C SER A 63 17.25 -10.35 -40.66
N ALA A 64 17.26 -10.77 -39.39
CA ALA A 64 17.65 -9.93 -38.26
C ALA A 64 19.13 -9.54 -38.33
N GLU A 65 20.03 -10.48 -38.66
CA GLU A 65 21.47 -10.22 -38.79
C GLU A 65 21.79 -9.26 -39.94
N ALA A 66 21.14 -9.44 -41.09
CA ALA A 66 21.31 -8.55 -42.24
C ALA A 66 20.84 -7.12 -41.92
N LEU A 67 19.67 -6.98 -41.27
CA LEU A 67 19.16 -5.68 -40.83
C LEU A 67 20.03 -5.07 -39.71
N ALA A 68 20.49 -5.87 -38.74
CA ALA A 68 21.37 -5.40 -37.68
C ALA A 68 22.69 -4.87 -38.25
N SER A 69 23.24 -5.53 -39.27
CA SER A 69 24.43 -5.05 -39.98
C SER A 69 24.16 -3.74 -40.73
N ALA A 70 22.98 -3.56 -41.32
CA ALA A 70 22.60 -2.32 -41.99
C ALA A 70 22.39 -1.16 -41.00
N PHE A 71 21.82 -1.43 -39.82
CA PHE A 71 21.48 -0.40 -38.83
C PHE A 71 22.68 -0.01 -37.96
N ARG A 72 23.67 -0.90 -37.82
CA ARG A 72 24.83 -0.79 -36.91
C ARG A 72 25.46 0.60 -36.86
N GLU A 73 25.71 1.21 -38.02
CA GLU A 73 26.45 2.48 -38.15
C GLU A 73 25.55 3.71 -38.31
N GLN A 74 24.22 3.53 -38.33
CA GLN A 74 23.28 4.59 -38.71
C GLN A 74 22.42 4.99 -37.51
N PRO A 75 22.50 6.25 -37.02
CA PRO A 75 21.71 6.69 -35.88
C PRO A 75 20.22 6.73 -36.23
N LEU A 76 19.34 6.41 -35.28
CA LEU A 76 17.90 6.41 -35.50
C LEU A 76 17.29 7.83 -35.52
N THR A 77 17.41 8.50 -36.65
CA THR A 77 16.80 9.82 -36.90
C THR A 77 15.28 9.73 -37.14
N GLU A 78 14.59 10.86 -37.10
CA GLU A 78 13.15 10.90 -37.40
C GLU A 78 12.83 10.39 -38.81
N ALA A 79 13.66 10.72 -39.81
CA ALA A 79 13.51 10.20 -41.18
C ALA A 79 13.60 8.67 -41.23
N ARG A 80 14.51 8.07 -40.46
CA ARG A 80 14.64 6.61 -40.34
C ARG A 80 13.48 5.97 -39.58
N GLN A 81 12.96 6.64 -38.56
CA GLN A 81 11.74 6.18 -37.89
C GLN A 81 10.55 6.17 -38.86
N ARG A 82 10.39 7.22 -39.68
CA ARG A 82 9.35 7.26 -40.73
C ARG A 82 9.56 6.16 -41.78
N TYR A 83 10.81 5.90 -42.17
CA TYR A 83 11.16 4.82 -43.07
C TYR A 83 10.79 3.44 -42.52
N LEU A 84 11.17 3.14 -41.27
CA LEU A 84 10.83 1.87 -40.60
C LEU A 84 9.32 1.75 -40.35
N HIS A 85 8.65 2.86 -40.05
CA HIS A 85 7.20 2.89 -39.93
C HIS A 85 6.54 2.55 -41.28
N ALA A 86 7.00 3.13 -42.40
CA ALA A 86 6.51 2.79 -43.73
C ALA A 86 6.81 1.32 -44.11
N LEU A 87 7.96 0.80 -43.68
CA LEU A 87 8.35 -0.60 -43.88
C LEU A 87 7.37 -1.56 -43.19
N LEU A 88 7.07 -1.32 -41.91
CA LEU A 88 6.25 -2.20 -41.07
C LEU A 88 4.74 -1.94 -41.18
N PHE A 89 4.32 -0.69 -41.38
CA PHE A 89 2.93 -0.25 -41.26
C PHE A 89 2.39 0.50 -42.50
N GLY A 90 3.16 0.61 -43.59
CA GLY A 90 2.64 1.13 -44.86
C GLY A 90 1.53 0.24 -45.46
N PRO A 91 0.71 0.75 -46.39
CA PRO A 91 -0.43 0.01 -46.95
C PRO A 91 -0.08 -1.37 -47.53
N ALA A 92 1.11 -1.50 -48.15
CA ALA A 92 1.61 -2.74 -48.74
C ALA A 92 2.38 -3.65 -47.76
N SER A 93 2.44 -3.33 -46.46
CA SER A 93 3.25 -4.07 -45.48
C SER A 93 2.55 -5.28 -44.87
N GLN A 94 1.22 -5.38 -45.02
CA GLN A 94 0.41 -6.40 -44.34
C GLN A 94 0.95 -7.84 -44.51
N PRO A 95 1.35 -8.29 -45.72
CA PRO A 95 1.84 -9.66 -45.91
C PRO A 95 3.20 -9.94 -45.25
N SER A 96 4.08 -8.93 -45.23
CA SER A 96 5.45 -9.05 -44.70
C SER A 96 5.58 -8.70 -43.22
N ARG A 97 4.56 -8.07 -42.62
CA ARG A 97 4.65 -7.48 -41.27
C ARG A 97 5.05 -8.50 -40.22
N ALA A 98 4.43 -9.68 -40.23
CA ALA A 98 4.74 -10.73 -39.27
C ALA A 98 6.18 -11.27 -39.43
N ALA A 99 6.71 -11.28 -40.67
CA ALA A 99 8.07 -11.69 -40.95
C ALA A 99 9.10 -10.62 -40.57
N LEU A 100 8.76 -9.33 -40.68
CA LEU A 100 9.70 -8.23 -40.46
C LEU A 100 9.72 -7.65 -39.04
N ILE A 101 8.64 -7.80 -38.26
CA ILE A 101 8.56 -7.16 -36.93
C ILE A 101 9.68 -7.64 -36.00
N SER A 102 9.94 -8.94 -35.93
CA SER A 102 11.01 -9.51 -35.08
C SER A 102 12.40 -9.11 -35.58
N PRO A 103 12.74 -9.29 -36.88
CA PRO A 103 14.00 -8.83 -37.43
C PRO A 103 14.30 -7.34 -37.23
N VAL A 104 13.31 -6.46 -37.45
CA VAL A 104 13.49 -5.01 -37.25
C VAL A 104 13.72 -4.68 -35.77
N SER A 105 12.91 -5.24 -34.86
CA SER A 105 13.10 -5.03 -33.42
C SER A 105 14.48 -5.53 -32.95
N ARG A 106 14.92 -6.71 -33.41
CA ARG A 106 16.25 -7.24 -33.10
C ARG A 106 17.38 -6.38 -33.62
N ALA A 107 17.26 -5.87 -34.85
CA ALA A 107 18.25 -4.96 -35.42
C ALA A 107 18.35 -3.63 -34.65
N LEU A 108 17.22 -3.09 -34.18
CA LEU A 108 17.18 -1.91 -33.34
C LEU A 108 17.76 -2.16 -31.94
N LEU A 109 17.47 -3.31 -31.32
CA LEU A 109 18.07 -3.70 -30.04
C LEU A 109 19.59 -3.90 -30.18
N ALA A 110 20.06 -4.50 -31.28
CA ALA A 110 21.50 -4.63 -31.55
C ALA A 110 22.20 -3.26 -31.70
N ARG A 111 21.50 -2.24 -32.22
CA ARG A 111 21.99 -0.85 -32.23
C ARG A 111 22.07 -0.29 -30.82
N ALA A 112 21.05 -0.50 -29.99
CA ALA A 112 21.07 -0.10 -28.59
C ALA A 112 22.21 -0.80 -27.81
N ASP A 113 22.43 -2.10 -28.03
CA ASP A 113 23.53 -2.87 -27.42
C ASP A 113 24.90 -2.25 -27.71
N LEU A 114 25.10 -1.77 -28.94
CA LEU A 114 26.35 -1.12 -29.33
C LEU A 114 26.55 0.23 -28.65
N MET A 115 25.48 0.99 -28.43
CA MET A 115 25.55 2.26 -27.72
C MET A 115 25.87 2.06 -26.22
N LEU A 116 25.37 0.96 -25.66
CA LEU A 116 25.57 0.60 -24.25
C LEU A 116 26.84 -0.22 -23.99
N ARG A 117 27.54 -0.68 -25.05
CA ARG A 117 28.76 -1.48 -24.95
C ARG A 117 29.91 -0.65 -24.36
N ASP A 118 30.68 -1.25 -23.45
CA ASP A 118 31.90 -0.70 -22.84
C ASP A 118 31.72 0.62 -22.06
N ARG A 119 30.50 0.94 -21.62
CA ARG A 119 30.24 2.14 -20.78
C ARG A 119 30.37 1.80 -19.29
N PRO A 120 31.36 2.35 -18.56
CA PRO A 120 31.48 2.15 -17.13
C PRO A 120 30.47 3.01 -16.35
N GLY A 121 29.91 2.48 -15.26
CA GLY A 121 29.07 3.23 -14.32
C GLY A 121 27.57 2.92 -14.41
N SER A 122 26.74 3.76 -13.79
CA SER A 122 25.28 3.66 -13.87
C SER A 122 24.76 4.31 -15.15
N ILE A 123 23.61 3.83 -15.65
CA ILE A 123 22.98 4.38 -16.87
C ILE A 123 22.69 5.89 -16.75
N GLY A 124 22.44 6.39 -15.53
CA GLY A 124 22.24 7.81 -15.25
C GLY A 124 23.44 8.66 -15.67
N GLY A 125 24.65 8.33 -15.22
CA GLY A 125 25.84 9.14 -15.50
C GLY A 125 26.20 9.22 -16.99
N TYR A 126 26.01 8.12 -17.73
CA TYR A 126 26.26 8.09 -19.18
C TYR A 126 25.24 8.94 -19.97
N ILE A 127 23.96 8.75 -19.68
CA ILE A 127 22.86 9.37 -20.43
C ILE A 127 22.67 10.85 -20.08
N GLU A 128 23.10 11.25 -18.88
CA GLU A 128 23.15 12.65 -18.49
C GLU A 128 24.25 13.43 -19.24
N THR A 129 25.39 12.79 -19.48
CA THR A 129 26.54 13.41 -20.17
C THR A 129 26.44 13.36 -21.70
N GLU A 130 25.71 12.41 -22.27
CA GLU A 130 25.46 12.30 -23.72
C GLU A 130 23.94 12.39 -24.07
N PRO A 131 23.35 13.60 -24.15
CA PRO A 131 21.92 13.78 -24.47
C PRO A 131 21.48 13.15 -25.79
N ALA A 132 22.35 13.15 -26.80
CA ALA A 132 22.05 12.53 -28.10
C ALA A 132 21.87 11.00 -27.99
N ALA A 133 22.65 10.36 -27.11
CA ALA A 133 22.52 8.93 -26.86
C ALA A 133 21.20 8.61 -26.15
N PHE A 134 20.77 9.46 -25.21
CA PHE A 134 19.44 9.35 -24.59
C PHE A 134 18.33 9.37 -25.64
N GLU A 135 18.31 10.40 -26.49
CA GLU A 135 17.25 10.60 -27.47
C GLU A 135 17.18 9.44 -28.48
N GLU A 136 18.32 8.93 -28.94
CA GLU A 136 18.37 7.78 -29.84
C GLU A 136 17.90 6.48 -29.13
N LEU A 137 18.39 6.18 -27.92
CA LEU A 137 17.95 5.01 -27.16
C LEU A 137 16.45 5.08 -26.88
N MET A 138 15.97 6.24 -26.41
CA MET A 138 14.55 6.47 -26.17
C MET A 138 13.73 6.29 -27.45
N ALA A 139 14.19 6.82 -28.59
CA ALA A 139 13.54 6.63 -29.88
C ALA A 139 13.48 5.15 -30.30
N ILE A 140 14.56 4.38 -30.09
CA ILE A 140 14.60 2.94 -30.37
C ILE A 140 13.51 2.21 -29.57
N HIS A 141 13.49 2.40 -28.25
CA HIS A 141 12.54 1.69 -27.39
C HIS A 141 11.10 2.17 -27.59
N GLN A 142 10.87 3.46 -27.84
CA GLN A 142 9.53 3.97 -28.19
C GLN A 142 9.04 3.39 -29.52
N PHE A 143 9.90 3.28 -30.53
CA PHE A 143 9.54 2.70 -31.82
C PHE A 143 9.13 1.22 -31.65
N ILE A 144 9.91 0.45 -30.89
CA ILE A 144 9.58 -0.95 -30.59
C ILE A 144 8.27 -1.02 -29.78
N GLY A 145 8.08 -0.20 -28.75
CA GLY A 145 6.85 -0.19 -27.96
C GLY A 145 5.60 0.10 -28.80
N LYS A 146 5.67 1.11 -29.67
CA LYS A 146 4.59 1.47 -30.60
C LYS A 146 4.29 0.37 -31.61
N SER A 147 5.33 -0.31 -32.11
CA SER A 147 5.15 -1.37 -33.11
C SER A 147 4.49 -2.63 -32.55
N LEU A 148 4.51 -2.79 -31.22
CA LEU A 148 3.88 -3.89 -30.47
C LEU A 148 2.49 -3.53 -29.90
N GLY A 149 2.17 -2.24 -29.77
CA GLY A 149 0.94 -1.75 -29.13
C GLY A 149 -0.30 -1.73 -30.05
N PRO A 150 -1.51 -1.57 -29.47
CA PRO A 150 -2.76 -1.42 -30.22
C PRO A 150 -2.77 -0.17 -31.12
N GLU A 151 -1.95 0.84 -30.82
CA GLU A 151 -1.75 2.06 -31.63
C GLU A 151 -1.18 1.78 -33.03
N SER A 152 -0.63 0.59 -33.27
CA SER A 152 -0.28 0.12 -34.63
C SER A 152 -1.49 -0.01 -35.57
N GLY A 153 -2.72 0.17 -35.05
CA GLY A 153 -3.99 0.11 -35.79
C GLY A 153 -4.37 -1.29 -36.29
N MET A 154 -3.52 -2.29 -36.03
CA MET A 154 -3.58 -3.62 -36.66
C MET A 154 -3.00 -4.72 -35.75
N GLY A 155 -3.04 -4.56 -34.43
CA GLY A 155 -2.49 -5.53 -33.46
C GLY A 155 -3.00 -6.97 -33.64
N ALA A 156 -4.19 -7.14 -34.23
CA ALA A 156 -4.76 -8.44 -34.59
C ALA A 156 -4.03 -9.17 -35.74
N THR A 157 -3.09 -8.53 -36.44
CA THR A 157 -2.41 -9.10 -37.62
C THR A 157 -1.00 -9.63 -37.34
N ILE A 158 -0.45 -9.41 -36.13
CA ILE A 158 0.89 -9.89 -35.77
C ILE A 158 0.76 -11.28 -35.15
N ARG A 159 1.54 -12.25 -35.65
CA ARG A 159 1.57 -13.61 -35.10
C ARG A 159 2.19 -13.60 -33.70
N ASN A 160 1.59 -14.35 -32.77
CA ASN A 160 2.09 -14.50 -31.40
C ASN A 160 3.55 -14.99 -31.35
N GLU A 161 3.99 -15.79 -32.33
CA GLU A 161 5.37 -16.26 -32.45
C GLU A 161 6.36 -15.10 -32.68
N SER A 162 6.02 -14.15 -33.56
CA SER A 162 6.85 -12.97 -33.81
C SER A 162 6.96 -12.11 -32.55
N LEU A 163 5.85 -11.92 -31.83
CA LEU A 163 5.84 -11.17 -30.56
C LEU A 163 6.65 -11.88 -29.47
N ARG A 164 6.58 -13.21 -29.37
CA ARG A 164 7.40 -14.01 -28.46
C ARG A 164 8.89 -13.88 -28.78
N SER A 165 9.25 -13.91 -30.07
CA SER A 165 10.62 -13.70 -30.54
C SER A 165 11.14 -12.30 -30.18
N VAL A 166 10.32 -11.25 -30.35
CA VAL A 166 10.67 -9.89 -29.89
C VAL A 166 10.87 -9.85 -28.38
N ALA A 167 9.98 -10.47 -27.61
CA ALA A 167 10.08 -10.48 -26.15
C ALA A 167 11.34 -11.19 -25.65
N GLN A 168 11.70 -12.32 -26.26
CA GLN A 168 12.97 -13.02 -25.96
C GLN A 168 14.19 -12.16 -26.30
N ALA A 169 14.19 -11.49 -27.46
CA ALA A 169 15.28 -10.58 -27.83
C ALA A 169 15.40 -9.39 -26.85
N TYR A 170 14.27 -8.86 -26.41
CA TYR A 170 14.23 -7.78 -25.43
C TYR A 170 14.72 -8.24 -24.04
N GLY A 171 14.33 -9.46 -23.62
CA GLY A 171 14.83 -10.09 -22.41
C GLY A 171 16.35 -10.30 -22.44
N GLN A 172 16.89 -10.77 -23.57
CA GLN A 172 18.34 -10.90 -23.80
C GLN A 172 19.06 -9.54 -23.72
N HIS A 173 18.53 -8.52 -24.39
CA HIS A 173 19.04 -7.15 -24.34
C HIS A 173 19.11 -6.61 -22.90
N VAL A 174 18.04 -6.77 -22.13
CA VAL A 174 18.02 -6.33 -20.72
C VAL A 174 18.98 -7.14 -19.85
N ALA A 175 19.05 -8.46 -20.05
CA ALA A 175 19.96 -9.33 -19.29
C ALA A 175 21.43 -8.99 -19.56
N GLN A 176 21.80 -8.74 -20.82
CA GLN A 176 23.15 -8.34 -21.23
C GLN A 176 23.60 -7.03 -20.58
N HIS A 177 22.66 -6.12 -20.33
CA HIS A 177 22.91 -4.80 -19.76
C HIS A 177 22.26 -4.64 -18.38
N ALA A 178 22.10 -5.74 -17.63
CA ALA A 178 21.42 -5.73 -16.33
C ALA A 178 22.11 -4.83 -15.29
N ALA A 179 23.44 -4.66 -15.38
CA ALA A 179 24.20 -3.74 -14.54
C ALA A 179 23.84 -2.25 -14.79
N LEU A 180 23.33 -1.92 -15.98
CA LEU A 180 22.91 -0.57 -16.36
C LEU A 180 21.40 -0.38 -16.20
N MET A 181 20.61 -1.39 -16.61
CA MET A 181 19.16 -1.27 -16.79
C MET A 181 18.32 -2.01 -15.75
N GLY A 182 18.93 -2.85 -14.92
CA GLY A 182 18.22 -3.61 -13.88
C GLY A 182 17.60 -2.70 -12.83
N HIS A 183 16.41 -3.07 -12.32
CA HIS A 183 15.71 -2.31 -11.28
C HIS A 183 16.46 -2.26 -9.94
N ARG A 184 17.45 -3.14 -9.74
CA ARG A 184 18.32 -3.12 -8.55
C ARG A 184 19.32 -1.97 -8.54
N ASN A 185 19.57 -1.35 -9.69
CA ASN A 185 20.49 -0.22 -9.78
C ASN A 185 19.72 1.08 -9.58
N LYS A 186 20.32 2.04 -8.87
CA LYS A 186 19.74 3.38 -8.78
C LYS A 186 19.75 4.04 -10.16
N ALA A 187 18.60 4.56 -10.56
CA ALA A 187 18.44 5.34 -11.77
C ALA A 187 17.62 6.59 -11.44
N GLU A 188 18.07 7.74 -11.93
CA GLU A 188 17.43 9.03 -11.74
C GLU A 188 17.34 9.75 -13.09
N GLY A 189 16.55 10.83 -13.16
CA GLY A 189 16.46 11.69 -14.33
C GLY A 189 16.19 10.93 -15.64
N ARG A 190 17.07 11.11 -16.63
CA ARG A 190 16.93 10.47 -17.95
C ARG A 190 17.15 8.96 -17.93
N GLY A 191 18.05 8.46 -17.07
CA GLY A 191 18.29 7.02 -16.93
C GLY A 191 17.05 6.28 -16.44
N LEU A 192 16.33 6.88 -15.49
CA LEU A 192 15.05 6.37 -15.00
C LEU A 192 13.98 6.32 -16.10
N LEU A 193 13.87 7.37 -16.92
CA LEU A 193 12.92 7.40 -18.03
C LEU A 193 13.19 6.30 -19.05
N LEU A 194 14.45 6.07 -19.40
CA LEU A 194 14.84 4.99 -20.30
C LEU A 194 14.47 3.62 -19.74
N ARG A 195 14.81 3.36 -18.46
CA ARG A 195 14.44 2.12 -17.77
C ARG A 195 12.93 1.92 -17.72
N SER A 196 12.19 2.98 -17.42
CA SER A 196 10.73 2.99 -17.39
C SER A 196 10.11 2.66 -18.75
N GLN A 197 10.66 3.20 -19.85
CA GLN A 197 10.19 2.87 -21.20
C GLN A 197 10.46 1.41 -21.57
N ILE A 198 11.59 0.85 -21.14
CA ILE A 198 11.92 -0.57 -21.29
C ILE A 198 10.96 -1.44 -20.48
N ALA A 199 10.72 -1.09 -19.22
CA ALA A 199 9.78 -1.77 -18.35
C ALA A 199 8.36 -1.79 -18.94
N LEU A 200 7.89 -0.66 -19.48
CA LEU A 200 6.61 -0.56 -20.19
C LEU A 200 6.51 -1.54 -21.37
N ASN A 201 7.54 -1.62 -22.20
CA ASN A 201 7.56 -2.50 -23.36
C ASN A 201 7.51 -3.98 -22.94
N LEU A 202 8.30 -4.36 -21.94
CA LEU A 202 8.32 -5.72 -21.40
C LEU A 202 7.03 -6.10 -20.66
N ALA A 203 6.43 -5.16 -19.92
CA ALA A 203 5.13 -5.35 -19.30
C ALA A 203 4.04 -5.62 -20.34
N ALA A 204 4.01 -4.85 -21.44
CA ALA A 204 3.07 -5.09 -22.54
C ALA A 204 3.26 -6.47 -23.19
N LEU A 205 4.51 -6.91 -23.37
CA LEU A 205 4.86 -8.22 -23.93
C LEU A 205 4.55 -9.39 -23.00
N SER A 206 4.51 -9.17 -21.68
CA SER A 206 4.28 -10.23 -20.68
C SER A 206 2.95 -10.96 -20.89
N ASN A 207 1.91 -10.25 -21.36
CA ASN A 207 0.61 -10.84 -21.66
C ASN A 207 0.69 -11.84 -22.82
N VAL A 208 1.57 -11.60 -23.80
CA VAL A 208 1.77 -12.50 -24.95
C VAL A 208 2.57 -13.74 -24.56
N LEU A 209 3.55 -13.56 -23.66
CA LEU A 209 4.33 -14.68 -23.14
C LEU A 209 3.51 -15.59 -22.21
N SER A 210 2.45 -15.07 -21.59
CA SER A 210 1.72 -15.75 -20.51
C SER A 210 2.65 -16.17 -19.35
N ASN A 211 3.78 -15.48 -19.19
CA ASN A 211 4.80 -15.77 -18.18
C ASN A 211 5.35 -14.47 -17.57
N ARG A 212 4.64 -13.92 -16.58
CA ARG A 212 5.06 -12.69 -15.89
C ARG A 212 6.27 -12.91 -14.99
N GLU A 213 6.52 -14.14 -14.53
CA GLU A 213 7.69 -14.43 -13.69
C GLU A 213 9.00 -14.28 -14.45
N GLU A 214 9.03 -14.77 -15.69
CA GLU A 214 10.18 -14.63 -16.57
C GLU A 214 10.48 -13.16 -16.88
N VAL A 215 9.45 -12.37 -17.21
CA VAL A 215 9.61 -10.92 -17.43
C VAL A 215 10.10 -10.19 -16.17
N ALA A 216 9.55 -10.53 -15.00
CA ALA A 216 10.02 -9.97 -13.73
C ALA A 216 11.50 -10.30 -13.47
N SER A 217 11.93 -11.51 -13.85
CA SER A 217 13.33 -11.93 -13.75
C SER A 217 14.23 -11.14 -14.69
N TRP A 218 13.81 -10.91 -15.95
CA TRP A 218 14.59 -10.10 -16.90
C TRP A 218 14.75 -8.66 -16.42
N LEU A 219 13.69 -8.05 -15.90
CA LEU A 219 13.73 -6.69 -15.36
C LEU A 219 14.55 -6.57 -14.06
N GLY A 220 14.83 -7.71 -13.40
CA GLY A 220 15.52 -7.75 -12.12
C GLY A 220 14.72 -7.08 -11.01
N LEU A 221 13.39 -7.20 -11.03
CA LEU A 221 12.51 -6.58 -10.04
C LEU A 221 12.86 -7.03 -8.62
N ASP A 222 12.87 -6.09 -7.68
CA ASP A 222 12.96 -6.39 -6.25
C ASP A 222 11.68 -7.14 -5.76
N PRO A 223 11.68 -7.75 -4.57
CA PRO A 223 10.53 -8.54 -4.09
C PRO A 223 9.20 -7.78 -4.07
N VAL A 224 9.19 -6.48 -3.76
CA VAL A 224 7.97 -5.67 -3.71
C VAL A 224 7.47 -5.43 -5.12
N SER A 225 8.31 -4.92 -6.01
CA SER A 225 7.95 -4.62 -7.40
C SER A 225 7.60 -5.88 -8.18
N LYS A 226 8.29 -7.01 -7.93
CA LYS A 226 7.96 -8.33 -8.48
C LYS A 226 6.57 -8.78 -8.02
N GLY A 227 6.29 -8.75 -6.72
CA GLY A 227 4.99 -9.14 -6.17
C GLY A 227 3.86 -8.30 -6.76
N PHE A 228 4.06 -6.98 -6.84
CA PHE A 228 3.12 -6.04 -7.45
C PHE A 228 2.89 -6.34 -8.94
N PHE A 229 3.95 -6.57 -9.73
CA PHE A 229 3.83 -6.88 -11.15
C PHE A 229 3.12 -8.20 -11.42
N LEU A 230 3.39 -9.25 -10.65
CA LEU A 230 2.71 -10.53 -10.82
C LEU A 230 1.20 -10.41 -10.58
N ARG A 231 0.79 -9.67 -9.54
CA ARG A 231 -0.62 -9.48 -9.18
C ARG A 231 -1.35 -8.53 -10.12
N THR A 232 -0.74 -7.40 -10.49
CA THR A 232 -1.42 -6.31 -11.20
C THR A 232 -1.14 -6.29 -12.70
N GLY A 233 0.00 -6.83 -13.14
CA GLY A 233 0.53 -6.67 -14.50
C GLY A 233 1.19 -5.31 -14.76
N ALA A 234 1.21 -4.40 -13.77
CA ALA A 234 1.89 -3.12 -13.85
C ALA A 234 3.25 -3.17 -13.15
N VAL A 235 4.27 -2.55 -13.73
CA VAL A 235 5.58 -2.44 -13.08
C VAL A 235 5.56 -1.27 -12.10
N LEU A 236 6.10 -1.48 -10.90
CA LEU A 236 6.30 -0.43 -9.91
C LEU A 236 7.77 0.04 -10.00
N GLU A 237 7.98 1.29 -10.38
CA GLU A 237 9.28 1.95 -10.44
C GLU A 237 9.34 2.97 -9.30
N VAL A 238 10.08 2.65 -8.24
CA VAL A 238 10.25 3.52 -7.07
C VAL A 238 11.65 4.10 -7.03
N VAL A 239 11.74 5.41 -6.86
CA VAL A 239 13.01 6.14 -6.79
C VAL A 239 13.15 6.79 -5.42
N GLY A 240 14.37 6.71 -4.89
CA GLY A 240 14.80 7.29 -3.62
C GLY A 240 15.33 6.25 -2.62
N ASP A 241 15.98 6.74 -1.58
CA ASP A 241 16.73 5.93 -0.59
C ASP A 241 15.88 5.46 0.59
N GLY A 242 14.55 5.52 0.46
CA GLY A 242 13.64 5.11 1.51
C GLY A 242 13.65 3.59 1.77
N PRO A 243 13.25 3.14 2.97
CA PRO A 243 13.21 1.72 3.28
C PRO A 243 12.19 0.99 2.39
N ALA A 244 12.47 -0.27 2.03
CA ALA A 244 11.60 -1.12 1.20
C ALA A 244 10.14 -1.21 1.73
N ILE A 245 9.95 -1.03 3.04
CA ILE A 245 8.63 -1.00 3.66
C ILE A 245 7.74 0.12 3.10
N ARG A 246 8.32 1.26 2.68
CA ARG A 246 7.60 2.41 2.13
C ARG A 246 7.16 2.18 0.69
N ALA A 247 8.03 1.58 -0.13
CA ALA A 247 7.64 1.11 -1.46
C ALA A 247 6.47 0.09 -1.36
N ALA A 248 6.50 -0.79 -0.35
CA ALA A 248 5.41 -1.72 -0.08
C ALA A 248 4.12 -1.02 0.40
N GLU A 249 4.21 0.07 1.15
CA GLU A 249 3.04 0.90 1.52
C GLU A 249 2.42 1.60 0.30
N VAL A 250 3.23 2.20 -0.57
CA VAL A 250 2.76 2.79 -1.83
C VAL A 250 2.10 1.73 -2.71
N ALA A 251 2.75 0.57 -2.88
CA ALA A 251 2.19 -0.56 -3.61
C ALA A 251 0.82 -0.98 -3.06
N ARG A 252 0.69 -1.13 -1.73
CA ARG A 252 -0.57 -1.48 -1.07
C ARG A 252 -1.67 -0.46 -1.32
N VAL A 253 -1.38 0.83 -1.24
CA VAL A 253 -2.37 1.90 -1.52
C VAL A 253 -2.85 1.83 -2.97
N VAL A 254 -1.94 1.62 -3.91
CA VAL A 254 -2.27 1.51 -5.32
C VAL A 254 -3.09 0.24 -5.62
N GLU A 255 -2.74 -0.88 -5.00
CA GLU A 255 -3.49 -2.15 -5.12
C GLU A 255 -4.87 -2.10 -4.47
N SER A 256 -5.07 -1.21 -3.49
CA SER A 256 -6.36 -1.02 -2.81
C SER A 256 -7.44 -0.48 -3.74
N VAL A 257 -7.08 0.02 -4.93
CA VAL A 257 -8.01 0.54 -5.93
C VAL A 257 -7.80 -0.15 -7.30
N PRO A 258 -8.21 -1.42 -7.47
CA PRO A 258 -7.95 -2.20 -8.69
C PRO A 258 -8.45 -1.54 -9.97
N ASN A 259 -9.55 -0.79 -9.90
CA ASN A 259 -10.08 -0.05 -11.04
C ASN A 259 -9.15 1.06 -11.53
N ALA A 260 -8.40 1.70 -10.64
CA ALA A 260 -7.43 2.72 -11.02
C ALA A 260 -6.25 2.10 -11.80
N LEU A 261 -5.97 0.82 -11.58
CA LEU A 261 -4.91 0.07 -12.29
C LEU A 261 -5.34 -0.47 -13.66
N ARG A 262 -6.63 -0.41 -14.01
CA ARG A 262 -7.06 -0.85 -15.34
C ARG A 262 -6.36 -0.05 -16.45
N GLY A 263 -5.72 -0.77 -17.36
CA GLY A 263 -4.95 -0.21 -18.46
C GLY A 263 -3.65 0.50 -18.06
N VAL A 264 -3.22 0.38 -16.80
CA VAL A 264 -1.93 0.89 -16.33
C VAL A 264 -0.88 -0.22 -16.47
N SER A 265 0.29 0.11 -17.04
CA SER A 265 1.42 -0.83 -17.10
C SER A 265 2.63 -0.37 -16.31
N LEU A 266 2.63 0.89 -15.84
CA LEU A 266 3.70 1.46 -15.04
C LEU A 266 3.13 2.38 -13.97
N VAL A 267 3.60 2.20 -12.74
CA VAL A 267 3.45 3.13 -11.63
C VAL A 267 4.82 3.71 -11.33
N LEU A 268 5.01 5.00 -11.61
CA LEU A 268 6.27 5.70 -11.44
C LEU A 268 6.20 6.58 -10.20
N VAL A 269 7.03 6.29 -9.20
CA VAL A 269 7.11 7.01 -7.93
C VAL A 269 8.38 7.86 -7.93
N ASP A 270 8.27 9.03 -8.55
CA ASP A 270 9.35 10.01 -8.71
C ASP A 270 8.79 11.39 -9.13
N LYS A 271 9.59 12.46 -9.02
CA LYS A 271 9.22 13.80 -9.50
C LYS A 271 9.47 14.02 -10.99
N VAL A 272 10.16 13.10 -11.68
CA VAL A 272 10.47 13.23 -13.10
C VAL A 272 9.18 13.27 -13.92
N SER A 273 9.14 14.18 -14.90
CA SER A 273 8.03 14.23 -15.83
C SER A 273 7.98 12.94 -16.64
N SER A 274 6.85 12.24 -16.58
CA SER A 274 6.57 11.06 -17.40
C SER A 274 6.20 11.40 -18.85
N ALA A 275 6.12 12.69 -19.22
CA ALA A 275 5.74 13.13 -20.57
C ALA A 275 6.60 12.56 -21.71
N PRO A 276 7.92 12.30 -21.53
CA PRO A 276 8.73 11.67 -22.57
C PRO A 276 8.38 10.20 -22.80
N LEU A 277 7.75 9.52 -21.84
CA LEU A 277 7.32 8.13 -22.02
C LEU A 277 6.19 8.12 -23.07
N LYS A 278 6.35 7.29 -24.11
CA LYS A 278 5.31 7.07 -25.13
C LYS A 278 4.83 5.64 -25.00
N PRO A 279 3.93 5.39 -24.06
CA PRO A 279 3.57 4.03 -23.75
C PRO A 279 2.52 3.53 -24.74
N SER A 280 2.43 2.22 -24.91
CA SER A 280 1.27 1.54 -25.50
C SER A 280 0.07 1.45 -24.53
N THR A 281 0.24 1.93 -23.29
CA THR A 281 -0.66 1.76 -22.12
C THR A 281 -0.49 2.91 -21.10
N ALA A 282 -1.39 3.15 -20.16
CA ALA A 282 -1.27 4.32 -19.27
C ALA A 282 -0.12 4.21 -18.24
N VAL A 283 0.50 5.35 -17.90
CA VAL A 283 1.43 5.52 -16.77
C VAL A 283 0.70 6.21 -15.62
N LEU A 284 0.85 5.69 -14.40
CA LEU A 284 0.38 6.34 -13.18
C LEU A 284 1.57 7.00 -12.48
N ALA A 285 1.65 8.33 -12.53
CA ALA A 285 2.77 9.09 -11.95
C ALA A 285 2.43 9.54 -10.53
N VAL A 286 3.14 8.99 -9.53
CA VAL A 286 3.14 9.42 -8.13
C VAL A 286 4.30 10.39 -7.97
N ARG A 287 4.00 11.70 -7.96
CA ARG A 287 4.99 12.78 -8.12
C ARG A 287 5.76 13.13 -6.85
N SER A 288 6.15 12.12 -6.08
CA SER A 288 6.94 12.24 -4.87
C SER A 288 7.90 11.07 -4.77
N PRO A 289 9.21 11.29 -4.57
CA PRO A 289 10.15 10.20 -4.31
C PRO A 289 9.88 9.63 -2.91
N VAL A 290 10.40 8.44 -2.66
CA VAL A 290 10.37 7.78 -1.34
C VAL A 290 11.69 8.08 -0.63
N GLY A 291 11.69 8.61 0.60
CA GLY A 291 12.93 9.10 1.21
C GLY A 291 12.90 9.29 2.73
N ALA A 292 14.08 9.51 3.31
CA ALA A 292 14.25 9.73 4.74
C ALA A 292 13.62 11.07 5.17
N LEU A 293 12.43 11.02 5.76
CA LEU A 293 11.79 12.12 6.48
C LEU A 293 11.74 13.44 5.71
N ALA A 294 11.06 13.49 4.55
CA ALA A 294 10.35 14.72 4.25
C ALA A 294 9.22 14.82 5.29
N PRO A 295 9.19 15.85 6.16
CA PRO A 295 8.12 15.96 7.14
C PRO A 295 6.80 15.93 6.40
N ALA A 296 5.90 15.08 6.90
CA ALA A 296 4.52 15.07 6.49
C ALA A 296 3.96 16.49 6.55
N ARG A 297 3.09 16.85 5.61
CA ARG A 297 2.36 18.11 5.69
C ARG A 297 1.60 18.13 7.02
N GLU A 298 1.98 19.03 7.92
CA GLU A 298 1.24 19.28 9.15
C GLU A 298 -0.23 19.57 8.81
N GLY A 299 -1.14 19.08 9.66
CA GLY A 299 -2.57 19.36 9.52
C GLY A 299 -3.40 18.30 8.78
N TRP A 300 -2.81 17.21 8.26
CA TRP A 300 -3.54 16.14 7.55
C TRP A 300 -4.66 15.45 8.36
N TRP A 301 -4.69 15.63 9.68
CA TRP A 301 -5.69 15.02 10.56
C TRP A 301 -6.34 16.05 11.51
N GLY A 302 -5.99 17.33 11.40
CA GLY A 302 -6.32 18.37 12.38
C GLY A 302 -5.52 18.24 13.69
N ALA A 303 -5.45 19.32 14.48
CA ALA A 303 -4.69 19.36 15.74
C ALA A 303 -5.23 18.38 16.81
N ASP A 304 -6.53 18.06 16.75
CA ASP A 304 -7.24 17.32 17.79
C ASP A 304 -7.05 15.80 17.71
N ARG A 305 -6.47 15.30 16.61
CA ARG A 305 -6.18 13.89 16.38
C ARG A 305 -4.66 13.75 16.29
N SER A 306 -4.00 13.41 17.39
CA SER A 306 -2.56 13.14 17.39
C SER A 306 -2.26 11.77 16.75
N GLY A 307 -1.15 11.68 16.03
CA GLY A 307 -0.65 10.45 15.39
C GLY A 307 0.47 10.77 14.41
N GLU A 308 1.27 9.77 14.04
CA GLU A 308 2.34 9.94 13.05
C GLU A 308 1.74 10.45 11.73
N ALA A 309 2.29 11.53 11.20
CA ALA A 309 1.75 12.12 9.99
C ALA A 309 2.22 11.30 8.77
N PRO A 310 1.35 11.06 7.77
CA PRO A 310 1.65 10.11 6.71
C PRO A 310 2.72 10.65 5.76
N GLU A 311 3.52 9.74 5.21
CA GLU A 311 4.55 10.09 4.24
C GLU A 311 3.95 10.76 3.00
N GLN A 312 4.65 11.73 2.44
CA GLN A 312 4.19 12.47 1.25
C GLN A 312 3.98 11.56 0.03
N ALA A 313 4.84 10.57 -0.20
CA ALA A 313 4.69 9.62 -1.30
C ALA A 313 3.42 8.76 -1.16
N LEU A 314 3.08 8.37 0.07
CA LEU A 314 1.84 7.65 0.37
C LEU A 314 0.62 8.53 0.09
N CYS A 315 0.66 9.78 0.54
CA CYS A 315 -0.38 10.77 0.31
C CYS A 315 -0.62 11.01 -1.19
N GLU A 316 0.46 11.17 -1.96
CA GLU A 316 0.42 11.38 -3.40
C GLU A 316 -0.07 10.13 -4.14
N ALA A 317 0.37 8.94 -3.74
CA ALA A 317 -0.12 7.69 -4.30
C ALA A 317 -1.64 7.56 -4.09
N ALA A 318 -2.11 7.80 -2.87
CA ALA A 318 -3.54 7.79 -2.53
C ALA A 318 -4.33 8.83 -3.34
N TRP A 319 -3.77 10.03 -3.55
CA TRP A 319 -4.38 11.07 -4.37
C TRP A 319 -4.50 10.66 -5.83
N VAL A 320 -3.41 10.21 -6.45
CA VAL A 320 -3.34 9.89 -7.88
C VAL A 320 -4.26 8.70 -8.23
N VAL A 321 -4.29 7.66 -7.39
CA VAL A 321 -5.20 6.51 -7.61
C VAL A 321 -6.66 6.92 -7.42
N SER A 322 -6.94 7.80 -6.45
CA SER A 322 -8.27 8.34 -6.20
C SER A 322 -8.74 9.26 -7.32
N ASP A 323 -7.84 10.07 -7.91
CA ASP A 323 -8.11 10.93 -9.06
C ASP A 323 -8.56 10.07 -10.24
N LYS A 324 -7.77 9.04 -10.58
CA LYS A 324 -8.11 8.13 -11.68
C LYS A 324 -9.41 7.38 -11.42
N ALA A 325 -9.58 6.79 -10.24
CA ALA A 325 -10.82 6.09 -9.87
C ALA A 325 -12.05 7.03 -9.93
N SER A 326 -11.90 8.28 -9.50
CA SER A 326 -12.98 9.26 -9.55
C SER A 326 -13.37 9.62 -10.99
N ARG A 327 -12.44 9.65 -11.97
CA ARG A 327 -12.82 9.89 -13.39
C ARG A 327 -13.75 8.79 -13.89
N GLU A 328 -13.38 7.55 -13.63
CA GLU A 328 -14.15 6.39 -14.08
C GLU A 328 -15.50 6.32 -13.34
N ALA A 329 -15.50 6.52 -12.02
CA ALA A 329 -16.71 6.48 -11.21
C ALA A 329 -17.72 7.57 -11.61
N PHE A 330 -17.28 8.81 -11.84
CA PHE A 330 -18.17 9.91 -12.24
C PHE A 330 -18.67 9.71 -13.68
N LYS A 331 -17.84 9.17 -14.57
CA LYS A 331 -18.28 8.81 -15.93
C LYS A 331 -19.33 7.70 -15.92
N ALA A 332 -19.21 6.73 -15.01
CA ALA A 332 -20.12 5.60 -14.90
C ALA A 332 -21.41 5.92 -14.12
N ASN A 333 -21.38 6.84 -13.16
CA ASN A 333 -22.49 7.13 -12.27
C ASN A 333 -22.80 8.65 -12.13
N PRO A 334 -23.75 9.19 -12.92
CA PRO A 334 -24.18 10.58 -12.80
C PRO A 334 -24.78 10.95 -11.43
N LYS A 335 -25.34 9.98 -10.68
CA LYS A 335 -25.88 10.24 -9.33
C LYS A 335 -24.76 10.57 -8.34
N LEU A 336 -23.58 9.98 -8.51
CA LEU A 336 -22.42 10.28 -7.68
C LEU A 336 -21.98 11.74 -7.86
N ASP A 337 -22.00 12.24 -9.10
CA ASP A 337 -21.68 13.64 -9.40
C ASP A 337 -22.67 14.61 -8.74
N ALA A 338 -23.98 14.33 -8.85
CA ALA A 338 -25.01 15.12 -8.19
C ALA A 338 -24.86 15.13 -6.65
N LEU A 339 -24.50 13.99 -6.05
CA LEU A 339 -24.24 13.90 -4.61
C LEU A 339 -23.00 14.67 -4.18
N ALA A 340 -21.91 14.55 -4.94
CA ALA A 340 -20.68 15.29 -4.69
C ALA A 340 -20.92 16.80 -4.82
N ALA A 341 -21.69 17.24 -5.82
CA ALA A 341 -22.09 18.63 -6.00
C ALA A 341 -22.97 19.14 -4.84
N GLY A 342 -23.95 18.35 -4.41
CA GLY A 342 -24.77 18.68 -3.24
C GLY A 342 -23.95 18.78 -1.95
N ALA A 343 -22.99 17.88 -1.75
CA ALA A 343 -22.08 17.92 -0.60
C ALA A 343 -21.17 19.16 -0.63
N VAL A 344 -20.62 19.52 -1.79
CA VAL A 344 -19.87 20.78 -1.99
C VAL A 344 -20.75 21.98 -1.64
N GLN A 345 -21.97 22.05 -2.18
CA GLN A 345 -22.87 23.17 -1.95
C GLN A 345 -23.21 23.34 -0.47
N ARG A 346 -23.48 22.24 0.25
CA ARG A 346 -23.81 22.28 1.69
C ARG A 346 -22.63 22.65 2.59
N ALA A 347 -21.41 22.33 2.17
CA ALA A 347 -20.17 22.71 2.84
C ALA A 347 -19.75 24.15 2.49
N SER A 348 -19.99 24.60 1.25
CA SER A 348 -19.61 25.93 0.78
C SER A 348 -20.30 27.03 1.60
N GLY A 349 -19.53 28.07 1.98
CA GLY A 349 -20.03 29.20 2.77
C GLY A 349 -20.04 29.00 4.30
N LYS A 350 -19.63 27.83 4.81
CA LYS A 350 -19.58 27.53 6.26
C LYS A 350 -18.16 27.42 6.83
N GLY A 351 -17.15 27.79 6.03
CA GLY A 351 -15.73 27.74 6.39
C GLY A 351 -15.08 26.36 6.24
N GLU A 352 -13.74 26.33 6.28
CA GLU A 352 -12.92 25.13 6.05
C GLU A 352 -13.18 23.97 7.03
N ALA A 353 -13.67 24.28 8.24
CA ALA A 353 -14.01 23.29 9.27
C ALA A 353 -15.09 22.28 8.81
N THR A 354 -15.89 22.62 7.79
CA THR A 354 -16.93 21.74 7.24
C THR A 354 -16.43 20.76 6.17
N LEU A 355 -15.22 20.96 5.66
CA LEU A 355 -14.59 20.05 4.70
C LEU A 355 -13.90 18.92 5.45
N LEU A 356 -14.06 17.68 5.00
CA LEU A 356 -13.35 16.52 5.54
C LEU A 356 -11.83 16.70 5.39
N ALA A 357 -11.41 17.26 4.25
CA ALA A 357 -10.02 17.33 3.82
C ALA A 357 -9.63 18.73 3.28
N PRO A 358 -9.80 19.83 4.06
CA PRO A 358 -9.63 21.21 3.56
C PRO A 358 -8.24 21.44 2.98
N TRP A 359 -7.19 20.92 3.62
CA TRP A 359 -5.80 21.04 3.18
C TRP A 359 -5.50 20.32 1.87
N LEU A 360 -6.17 19.19 1.58
CA LEU A 360 -5.99 18.44 0.32
C LEU A 360 -6.69 19.12 -0.86
N ILE A 361 -7.75 19.87 -0.56
CA ILE A 361 -8.51 20.62 -1.56
C ILE A 361 -7.80 21.93 -1.93
N GLY A 362 -7.23 22.63 -0.95
CA GLY A 362 -6.48 23.88 -1.16
C GLY A 362 -5.03 23.68 -1.63
N SER A 363 -4.42 22.55 -1.24
CA SER A 363 -3.00 22.26 -1.52
C SER A 363 -2.90 21.05 -2.44
N SER A 364 -3.14 21.21 -3.74
CA SER A 364 -2.72 20.18 -4.70
C SER A 364 -1.24 19.88 -4.44
N LEU A 365 -0.90 18.60 -4.29
CA LEU A 365 0.43 18.13 -3.91
C LEU A 365 1.54 18.56 -4.90
N ASP A 366 1.13 19.13 -6.05
CA ASP A 366 1.97 19.43 -7.19
C ASP A 366 1.60 20.76 -7.92
N ARG A 367 0.77 21.62 -7.32
CA ARG A 367 0.46 22.95 -7.91
C ARG A 367 1.01 24.06 -7.03
N ASP A 368 1.65 25.03 -7.66
CA ASP A 368 2.05 26.28 -7.04
C ASP A 368 0.90 26.82 -6.17
N ALA A 369 1.21 27.06 -4.89
CA ALA A 369 0.28 27.59 -3.89
C ALA A 369 -0.42 28.90 -4.31
N GLN A 370 0.05 29.54 -5.39
CA GLN A 370 -0.52 30.73 -6.00
C GLN A 370 -1.81 30.49 -6.80
N THR A 371 -2.19 29.23 -7.07
CA THR A 371 -3.44 28.88 -7.77
C THR A 371 -4.42 28.10 -6.89
N SER A 372 -4.70 28.62 -5.68
CA SER A 372 -5.85 28.10 -4.92
C SER A 372 -7.11 28.30 -5.75
N PRO A 373 -7.84 27.23 -6.13
CA PRO A 373 -9.08 27.40 -6.86
C PRO A 373 -10.10 28.10 -5.95
N THR A 374 -10.70 29.18 -6.44
CA THR A 374 -11.77 29.93 -5.78
C THR A 374 -13.05 29.10 -5.58
N ALA A 375 -13.17 27.93 -6.23
CA ALA A 375 -14.30 27.01 -6.10
C ALA A 375 -13.84 25.55 -5.99
N ILE A 376 -14.41 24.82 -5.02
CA ILE A 376 -14.18 23.39 -4.82
C ILE A 376 -15.00 22.61 -5.84
N LEU A 377 -14.35 21.86 -6.72
CA LEU A 377 -15.05 21.00 -7.68
C LEU A 377 -15.54 19.70 -6.99
N PRO A 378 -16.73 19.18 -7.35
CA PRO A 378 -17.29 17.93 -6.78
C PRO A 378 -16.30 16.76 -6.82
N ARG A 379 -15.62 16.61 -7.95
CA ARG A 379 -14.61 15.58 -8.16
C ARG A 379 -13.40 15.76 -7.24
N THR A 380 -12.90 16.98 -7.05
CA THR A 380 -11.75 17.24 -6.14
C THR A 380 -12.07 16.84 -4.71
N LEU A 381 -13.30 17.09 -4.26
CA LEU A 381 -13.77 16.68 -2.95
C LEU A 381 -13.84 15.15 -2.81
N ALA A 382 -14.31 14.46 -3.85
CA ALA A 382 -14.35 13.00 -3.89
C ALA A 382 -12.93 12.39 -3.83
N VAL A 383 -12.00 12.94 -4.61
CA VAL A 383 -10.59 12.53 -4.63
C VAL A 383 -9.94 12.71 -3.26
N ALA A 384 -10.11 13.88 -2.63
CA ALA A 384 -9.54 14.15 -1.31
C ALA A 384 -10.08 13.19 -0.23
N SER A 385 -11.39 12.92 -0.25
CA SER A 385 -12.04 12.02 0.70
C SER A 385 -11.59 10.57 0.51
N ALA A 386 -11.52 10.10 -0.75
CA ALA A 386 -10.99 8.78 -1.08
C ALA A 386 -9.51 8.64 -0.71
N ALA A 387 -8.69 9.67 -0.93
CA ALA A 387 -7.28 9.65 -0.56
C ALA A 387 -7.09 9.51 0.96
N MET A 388 -7.85 10.25 1.78
CA MET A 388 -7.79 10.09 3.24
C MET A 388 -8.16 8.67 3.67
N LEU A 389 -9.22 8.10 3.10
CA LEU A 389 -9.66 6.72 3.34
C LEU A 389 -8.59 5.67 2.99
N LEU A 390 -7.83 5.90 1.92
CA LEU A 390 -6.74 5.01 1.49
C LEU A 390 -5.47 5.13 2.33
N VAL A 391 -5.28 6.23 3.04
CA VAL A 391 -4.15 6.37 3.97
C VAL A 391 -4.51 5.90 5.38
N ASP A 392 -5.66 6.31 5.91
CA ASP A 392 -6.18 5.81 7.18
C ASP A 392 -7.71 5.86 7.20
N GLY A 393 -8.33 4.73 6.84
CA GLY A 393 -9.78 4.63 6.78
C GLY A 393 -10.47 4.88 8.11
N ARG A 394 -9.89 4.35 9.19
CA ARG A 394 -10.46 4.41 10.54
C ARG A 394 -10.42 5.84 11.08
N ARG A 395 -9.26 6.48 11.00
CA ARG A 395 -9.10 7.87 11.42
C ARG A 395 -9.97 8.83 10.61
N THR A 396 -10.11 8.58 9.30
CA THR A 396 -10.97 9.38 8.42
C THR A 396 -12.45 9.27 8.80
N LEU A 397 -12.94 8.04 9.04
CA LEU A 397 -14.30 7.81 9.52
C LEU A 397 -14.52 8.54 10.85
N ASP A 398 -13.57 8.42 11.77
CA ASP A 398 -13.74 9.00 13.08
C ASP A 398 -13.77 10.53 13.04
N ILE A 399 -12.97 11.19 12.18
CA ILE A 399 -13.03 12.65 11.96
C ILE A 399 -14.42 13.03 11.45
N ALA A 400 -14.91 12.33 10.42
CA ALA A 400 -16.23 12.56 9.86
C ALA A 400 -17.34 12.39 10.91
N LEU A 401 -17.23 11.37 11.76
CA LEU A 401 -18.17 11.06 12.82
C LEU A 401 -18.14 12.10 13.95
N SER A 402 -16.96 12.54 14.38
CA SER A 402 -16.86 13.59 15.41
C SER A 402 -17.55 14.88 14.96
N ARG A 403 -17.43 15.23 13.68
CA ARG A 403 -18.14 16.37 13.09
C ARG A 403 -19.63 16.12 12.96
N TRP A 404 -20.04 14.92 12.59
CA TRP A 404 -21.46 14.52 12.59
C TRP A 404 -22.10 14.74 13.98
N LEU A 405 -21.44 14.27 15.04
CA LEU A 405 -21.90 14.43 16.42
C LEU A 405 -21.93 15.90 16.87
N ALA A 406 -21.08 16.76 16.29
CA ALA A 406 -21.10 18.19 16.49
C ALA A 406 -22.15 18.93 15.62
N GLY A 407 -23.06 18.21 14.95
CA GLY A 407 -24.08 18.79 14.06
C GLY A 407 -23.55 19.21 12.68
N GLN A 408 -22.31 18.86 12.35
CA GLN A 408 -21.64 19.17 11.08
C GLN A 408 -21.60 17.95 10.16
N GLY A 409 -22.78 17.43 9.77
CA GLY A 409 -22.91 16.19 9.00
C GLY A 409 -22.27 16.19 7.60
N HIS A 410 -21.92 17.37 7.07
CA HIS A 410 -21.31 17.53 5.73
C HIS A 410 -20.02 16.73 5.57
N ALA A 411 -19.20 16.60 6.62
CA ALA A 411 -17.96 15.82 6.54
C ALA A 411 -18.23 14.32 6.32
N PHE A 412 -19.32 13.79 6.90
CA PHE A 412 -19.75 12.41 6.70
C PHE A 412 -20.29 12.17 5.30
N GLU A 413 -20.96 13.15 4.70
CA GLU A 413 -21.37 13.07 3.30
C GLU A 413 -20.17 12.93 2.36
N GLN A 414 -19.09 13.70 2.61
CA GLN A 414 -17.86 13.65 1.82
C GLN A 414 -17.14 12.30 1.95
N LEU A 415 -17.10 11.75 3.17
CA LEU A 415 -16.60 10.40 3.43
C LEU A 415 -17.34 9.36 2.57
N LEU A 416 -18.68 9.42 2.52
CA LEU A 416 -19.49 8.49 1.75
C LEU A 416 -19.30 8.64 0.23
N VAL A 417 -19.07 9.86 -0.26
CA VAL A 417 -18.69 10.10 -1.66
C VAL A 417 -17.35 9.44 -1.96
N GLY A 418 -16.34 9.62 -1.09
CA GLY A 418 -15.04 8.95 -1.21
C GLY A 418 -15.16 7.43 -1.22
N LEU A 419 -15.92 6.85 -0.27
CA LEU A 419 -16.19 5.40 -0.24
C LEU A 419 -16.89 4.92 -1.52
N SER A 420 -17.81 5.71 -2.08
CA SER A 420 -18.52 5.35 -3.33
C SER A 420 -17.58 5.31 -4.54
N VAL A 421 -16.56 6.19 -4.58
CA VAL A 421 -15.50 6.13 -5.60
C VAL A 421 -14.67 4.85 -5.46
N LEU A 422 -14.36 4.45 -4.24
CA LEU A 422 -13.53 3.26 -3.98
C LEU A 422 -14.29 1.95 -4.18
N ALA A 423 -15.62 1.95 -4.03
CA ALA A 423 -16.48 0.76 -4.09
C ALA A 423 -16.78 0.21 -5.50
N ASP A 424 -16.02 0.63 -6.52
CA ASP A 424 -16.01 0.15 -7.91
C ASP A 424 -17.35 0.08 -8.68
N GLY A 425 -18.45 0.51 -8.07
CA GLY A 425 -19.82 0.51 -8.61
C GLY A 425 -20.54 -0.84 -8.52
N SER A 426 -19.83 -1.96 -8.32
CA SER A 426 -20.43 -3.30 -8.25
C SER A 426 -20.85 -3.72 -6.84
N GLY A 427 -20.43 -2.96 -5.82
CA GLY A 427 -20.62 -3.33 -4.42
C GLY A 427 -19.66 -4.45 -4.02
N GLY A 428 -19.48 -4.67 -2.71
CA GLY A 428 -18.52 -5.68 -2.23
C GLY A 428 -17.68 -5.15 -1.08
N ALA A 429 -16.37 -5.36 -1.13
CA ALA A 429 -15.47 -4.89 -0.08
C ALA A 429 -14.43 -3.91 -0.63
N VAL A 430 -14.27 -2.77 0.04
CA VAL A 430 -13.23 -1.79 -0.23
C VAL A 430 -12.03 -2.06 0.68
N GLN A 431 -10.82 -1.86 0.18
CA GLN A 431 -9.63 -1.82 1.03
C GLN A 431 -9.35 -0.38 1.47
N LEU A 432 -9.36 -0.14 2.78
CA LEU A 432 -8.98 1.13 3.38
C LEU A 432 -7.58 1.05 3.99
N GLY A 433 -6.88 2.17 4.03
CA GLY A 433 -5.55 2.25 4.60
C GLY A 433 -5.55 2.12 6.12
N GLN A 434 -4.39 1.73 6.66
CA GLN A 434 -4.02 1.91 8.06
C GLN A 434 -2.59 2.46 8.13
N GLN A 435 -2.36 3.44 9.01
CA GLN A 435 -0.99 3.93 9.25
C GLN A 435 -0.11 2.92 10.01
N ALA A 436 1.20 3.20 10.00
CA ALA A 436 2.25 2.46 10.72
C ALA A 436 2.42 1.00 10.28
N GLY A 437 2.45 0.76 8.96
CA GLY A 437 2.74 -0.57 8.41
C GLY A 437 1.63 -1.61 8.57
N LYS A 438 0.53 -1.30 9.27
CA LYS A 438 -0.56 -2.24 9.52
C LYS A 438 -1.26 -2.69 8.22
N ALA A 439 -1.92 -3.84 8.28
CA ALA A 439 -2.64 -4.37 7.14
C ALA A 439 -3.85 -3.49 6.79
N SER A 440 -4.14 -3.35 5.48
CA SER A 440 -5.32 -2.64 4.99
C SER A 440 -6.61 -3.27 5.58
N LEU A 441 -7.58 -2.41 5.88
CA LEU A 441 -8.89 -2.83 6.37
C LEU A 441 -9.78 -3.21 5.20
N ARG A 442 -10.23 -4.45 5.18
CA ARG A 442 -11.28 -4.88 4.24
C ARG A 442 -12.65 -4.50 4.82
N VAL A 443 -13.32 -3.57 4.15
CA VAL A 443 -14.60 -2.98 4.57
C VAL A 443 -15.69 -3.40 3.61
N PRO A 444 -16.63 -4.28 4.01
CA PRO A 444 -17.84 -4.53 3.25
C PRO A 444 -18.65 -3.24 3.07
N VAL A 445 -19.13 -2.99 1.86
CA VAL A 445 -19.89 -1.82 1.45
C VAL A 445 -21.13 -2.27 0.69
N THR A 446 -22.28 -1.75 1.12
CA THR A 446 -23.56 -1.91 0.43
C THR A 446 -23.82 -0.67 -0.41
N LEU A 447 -24.05 -0.85 -1.71
CA LEU A 447 -24.40 0.22 -2.63
C LEU A 447 -25.91 0.20 -2.92
N GLN A 448 -26.50 1.39 -3.03
CA GLN A 448 -27.83 1.60 -3.60
C GLN A 448 -27.66 2.60 -4.75
N GLU A 449 -27.99 2.19 -5.96
CA GLU A 449 -27.85 3.01 -7.18
C GLU A 449 -26.40 3.54 -7.37
N GLY A 450 -25.41 2.72 -7.03
CA GLY A 450 -23.99 3.03 -7.15
C GLY A 450 -23.44 4.00 -6.10
N VAL A 451 -24.17 4.20 -4.99
CA VAL A 451 -23.79 5.07 -3.86
C VAL A 451 -23.84 4.28 -2.57
N VAL A 452 -22.89 4.51 -1.66
CA VAL A 452 -22.82 3.82 -0.35
C VAL A 452 -24.08 4.05 0.48
N ALA A 453 -24.86 3.00 0.73
CA ALA A 453 -26.01 2.99 1.63
C ALA A 453 -25.70 2.34 2.99
N GLY A 454 -24.59 1.60 3.08
CA GLY A 454 -24.13 0.99 4.33
C GLY A 454 -22.71 0.44 4.19
N PHE A 455 -22.05 0.21 5.30
CA PHE A 455 -20.74 -0.46 5.34
C PHE A 455 -20.50 -1.11 6.71
N GLU A 456 -19.51 -2.00 6.80
CA GLU A 456 -19.11 -2.67 8.06
C GLU A 456 -17.65 -2.37 8.39
N LEU A 457 -17.40 -1.82 9.57
CA LEU A 457 -16.06 -1.51 10.06
C LEU A 457 -15.94 -1.84 11.55
N ASP A 458 -14.85 -2.47 11.96
CA ASP A 458 -14.59 -2.88 13.35
C ASP A 458 -15.72 -3.72 13.97
N GLY A 459 -16.43 -4.51 13.14
CA GLY A 459 -17.57 -5.34 13.57
C GLY A 459 -18.88 -4.56 13.72
N HIS A 460 -18.89 -3.26 13.45
CA HIS A 460 -20.07 -2.41 13.53
C HIS A 460 -20.69 -2.21 12.15
N LYS A 461 -22.02 -2.35 12.07
CA LYS A 461 -22.79 -2.14 10.84
C LYS A 461 -23.32 -0.72 10.76
N TRP A 462 -22.85 0.01 9.75
CA TRP A 462 -23.25 1.37 9.44
C TRP A 462 -24.36 1.37 8.40
N THR A 463 -25.47 2.05 8.70
CA THR A 463 -26.62 2.20 7.79
C THR A 463 -26.91 3.67 7.56
N ILE A 464 -27.05 4.07 6.30
CA ILE A 464 -27.22 5.45 5.87
C ILE A 464 -28.56 5.59 5.13
N GLU A 465 -29.44 6.43 5.65
CA GLU A 465 -30.65 6.87 4.97
C GLU A 465 -30.43 8.30 4.42
N ARG A 466 -30.79 8.54 3.17
CA ARG A 466 -30.69 9.86 2.52
C ARG A 466 -32.07 10.42 2.20
N SER A 467 -32.17 11.74 2.30
CA SER A 467 -33.31 12.50 1.77
C SER A 467 -33.26 12.57 0.24
N GLY A 468 -34.36 12.99 -0.40
CA GLY A 468 -34.44 13.15 -1.86
C GLY A 468 -33.40 14.12 -2.47
N GLY A 469 -32.83 15.03 -1.67
CA GLY A 469 -31.72 15.92 -2.06
C GLY A 469 -30.32 15.35 -1.81
N GLY A 470 -30.21 14.06 -1.46
CA GLY A 470 -28.96 13.35 -1.24
C GLY A 470 -28.27 13.62 0.10
N ALA A 471 -28.81 14.53 0.92
CA ALA A 471 -28.32 14.77 2.28
C ALA A 471 -28.66 13.59 3.19
N ILE A 472 -27.80 13.29 4.15
CA ILE A 472 -28.04 12.19 5.12
C ILE A 472 -29.19 12.60 6.03
N SER A 473 -30.31 11.87 5.98
CA SER A 473 -31.47 12.08 6.85
C SER A 473 -31.35 11.29 8.14
N ARG A 474 -30.67 10.13 8.10
CA ARG A 474 -30.43 9.31 9.29
C ARG A 474 -29.16 8.49 9.13
N LEU A 475 -28.38 8.42 10.22
CA LEU A 475 -27.19 7.59 10.34
C LEU A 475 -27.40 6.63 11.51
N ARG A 476 -27.14 5.33 11.31
CA ARG A 476 -27.23 4.31 12.36
C ARG A 476 -25.98 3.43 12.40
N VAL A 477 -25.60 3.03 13.61
CA VAL A 477 -24.56 2.03 13.91
C VAL A 477 -25.21 0.95 14.75
N ASP A 478 -25.19 -0.30 14.26
CA ASP A 478 -25.85 -1.44 14.91
C ASP A 478 -27.31 -1.17 15.29
N ASN A 479 -28.05 -0.56 14.35
CA ASN A 479 -29.44 -0.13 14.49
C ASN A 479 -29.71 0.95 15.57
N ARG A 480 -28.68 1.63 16.07
CA ARG A 480 -28.79 2.75 17.03
C ARG A 480 -28.22 4.02 16.43
N GLU A 481 -28.62 5.19 16.94
CA GLU A 481 -27.97 6.44 16.54
C GLU A 481 -26.51 6.44 17.04
N PRO A 482 -25.55 6.88 16.21
CA PRO A 482 -24.16 6.96 16.63
C PRO A 482 -24.03 7.94 17.80
N GLY A 483 -23.29 7.54 18.83
CA GLY A 483 -22.81 8.42 19.88
C GLY A 483 -21.28 8.47 19.91
N ALA A 484 -20.70 9.09 20.94
CA ALA A 484 -19.26 9.11 21.15
C ALA A 484 -18.65 7.68 21.20
N TRP A 485 -19.45 6.69 21.60
CA TRP A 485 -19.09 5.27 21.61
C TRP A 485 -18.65 4.72 20.25
N ALA A 486 -19.21 5.25 19.16
CA ALA A 486 -18.94 4.80 17.79
C ALA A 486 -17.64 5.40 17.21
N VAL A 487 -16.99 6.34 17.92
CA VAL A 487 -15.71 6.90 17.51
C VAL A 487 -14.59 6.01 18.06
N SER A 488 -13.94 5.28 17.16
CA SER A 488 -13.03 4.19 17.49
C SER A 488 -11.60 4.66 17.82
N SER A 489 -11.22 5.84 17.33
CA SER A 489 -9.95 6.53 17.54
C SER A 489 -10.13 7.90 18.19
N ALA A 490 -11.30 8.17 18.81
CA ALA A 490 -11.47 9.40 19.57
C ALA A 490 -10.33 9.49 20.57
N SER A 491 -9.42 10.43 20.33
CA SER A 491 -8.72 11.16 21.36
C SER A 491 -9.81 11.83 22.18
N VAL A 492 -10.48 11.06 23.03
CA VAL A 492 -11.30 11.65 24.07
C VAL A 492 -10.32 12.52 24.84
N PRO A 493 -10.57 13.85 24.92
CA PRO A 493 -9.61 14.76 25.51
C PRO A 493 -9.29 14.26 26.90
N LEU A 494 -8.07 13.74 27.06
CA LEU A 494 -7.62 13.21 28.32
C LEU A 494 -7.37 14.42 29.20
N THR A 495 -8.17 14.58 30.24
CA THR A 495 -8.01 15.70 31.17
C THR A 495 -7.00 15.30 32.23
N ALA A 496 -6.00 16.16 32.43
CA ALA A 496 -5.20 16.12 33.64
C ALA A 496 -6.07 16.59 34.81
N GLY A 497 -5.85 16.02 35.99
CA GLY A 497 -6.62 16.40 37.17
C GLY A 497 -6.41 15.47 38.33
N ASP A 498 -7.25 15.68 39.34
CA ASP A 498 -7.27 14.86 40.55
C ASP A 498 -8.53 13.98 40.65
N ARG A 499 -9.57 14.28 39.85
CA ARG A 499 -10.88 13.63 39.94
C ARG A 499 -11.56 13.52 38.59
N TRP A 500 -12.22 12.39 38.35
CA TRP A 500 -13.01 12.11 37.16
C TRP A 500 -14.28 11.32 37.54
N ALA A 501 -15.37 11.49 36.81
CA ALA A 501 -16.65 10.85 37.12
C ALA A 501 -17.22 10.11 35.91
N ALA A 502 -17.69 8.88 36.13
CA ALA A 502 -18.29 7.99 35.13
C ALA A 502 -19.66 7.48 35.64
N GLY A 503 -20.73 8.20 35.32
CA GLY A 503 -22.04 7.93 35.93
C GLY A 503 -21.96 8.03 37.46
N THR A 504 -22.18 6.92 38.16
CA THR A 504 -22.08 6.85 39.63
C THR A 504 -20.66 6.58 40.16
N LEU A 505 -19.70 6.27 39.27
CA LEU A 505 -18.33 5.99 39.66
C LEU A 505 -17.54 7.28 39.77
N GLN A 506 -16.78 7.41 40.86
CA GLN A 506 -15.83 8.51 41.06
C GLN A 506 -14.41 7.94 41.13
N PHE A 507 -13.55 8.46 40.24
CA PHE A 507 -12.14 8.16 40.23
C PHE A 507 -11.36 9.34 40.79
N VAL A 508 -10.34 9.04 41.59
CA VAL A 508 -9.41 10.01 42.16
C VAL A 508 -7.99 9.62 41.75
N ARG A 509 -7.13 10.61 41.52
CA ARG A 509 -5.71 10.38 41.27
C ARG A 509 -5.09 9.60 42.43
N LEU A 510 -4.40 8.52 42.11
CA LEU A 510 -3.69 7.66 43.05
C LEU A 510 -2.19 7.98 43.05
N SER A 511 -1.60 8.14 41.86
CA SER A 511 -0.18 8.46 41.68
C SER A 511 0.08 9.13 40.33
N GLY A 512 1.18 9.87 40.25
CA GLY A 512 1.71 10.42 39.00
C GLY A 512 0.93 11.60 38.42
N ALA A 513 0.94 11.70 37.09
CA ALA A 513 0.22 12.70 36.30
C ALA A 513 -0.69 12.02 35.24
N PRO A 514 -1.63 11.15 35.66
CA PRO A 514 -2.52 10.46 34.75
C PRO A 514 -3.37 11.46 33.99
N ARG A 515 -3.56 11.21 32.70
CA ARG A 515 -4.60 11.87 31.91
C ARG A 515 -5.71 10.88 31.66
N VAL A 516 -6.93 11.25 32.03
CA VAL A 516 -8.07 10.33 31.98
C VAL A 516 -9.17 10.92 31.14
N ALA A 517 -9.80 10.05 30.36
CA ALA A 517 -11.06 10.31 29.72
C ALA A 517 -12.09 9.31 30.23
N VAL A 518 -13.29 9.82 30.49
CA VAL A 518 -14.44 9.02 30.82
C VAL A 518 -15.49 9.28 29.76
N LEU A 519 -16.04 8.21 29.19
CA LEU A 519 -17.05 8.26 28.15
C LEU A 519 -18.43 7.89 28.72
N ASP A 520 -19.47 8.37 28.07
CA ASP A 520 -20.87 8.13 28.47
C ASP A 520 -21.28 6.64 28.40
N ASP A 521 -20.55 5.84 27.63
CA ASP A 521 -20.73 4.38 27.54
C ASP A 521 -20.02 3.61 28.67
N GLY A 522 -19.46 4.33 29.65
CA GLY A 522 -18.77 3.76 30.81
C GLY A 522 -17.33 3.34 30.53
N ARG A 523 -16.80 3.63 29.33
CA ARG A 523 -15.38 3.41 29.03
C ARG A 523 -14.51 4.44 29.74
N ILE A 524 -13.38 3.97 30.22
CA ILE A 524 -12.36 4.77 30.89
C ILE A 524 -11.06 4.60 30.11
N ILE A 525 -10.49 5.69 29.64
CA ILE A 525 -9.17 5.69 29.00
C ILE A 525 -8.21 6.40 29.93
N ILE A 526 -7.12 5.73 30.28
CA ILE A 526 -6.02 6.31 31.05
C ILE A 526 -4.75 6.27 30.21
N ALA A 527 -4.02 7.37 30.19
CA ALA A 527 -2.70 7.44 29.57
C ALA A 527 -1.72 8.19 30.45
N SER A 528 -0.45 7.85 30.31
CA SER A 528 0.62 8.59 30.96
C SER A 528 0.82 9.95 30.28
N ALA A 529 0.96 11.02 31.09
CA ALA A 529 1.36 12.33 30.56
C ALA A 529 2.84 12.37 30.14
N GLN A 530 3.63 11.42 30.65
CA GLN A 530 5.08 11.35 30.46
C GLN A 530 5.45 10.38 29.34
N PRO A 531 6.51 10.68 28.55
CA PRO A 531 7.02 9.78 27.51
C PRO A 531 7.56 8.48 28.12
N ALA A 532 7.75 7.44 27.31
CA ALA A 532 8.19 6.10 27.73
C ALA A 532 9.62 6.03 28.34
N THR A 533 10.26 7.15 28.66
CA THR A 533 11.60 7.21 29.22
C THR A 533 11.58 7.18 30.75
N GLY A 534 12.24 6.15 31.31
CA GLY A 534 12.40 5.96 32.75
C GLY A 534 11.25 5.20 33.44
N GLN A 535 11.38 5.01 34.75
CA GLN A 535 10.40 4.31 35.58
C GLN A 535 9.37 5.29 36.15
N GLY A 536 8.11 4.87 36.24
CA GLY A 536 7.02 5.64 36.83
C GLY A 536 5.65 5.06 36.49
N LEU A 537 4.68 5.30 37.38
CA LEU A 537 3.32 4.83 37.25
C LEU A 537 2.35 6.01 37.35
N ASP A 538 1.43 6.07 36.42
CA ASP A 538 0.27 6.96 36.45
C ASP A 538 -0.96 6.12 36.79
N ALA A 539 -1.67 6.47 37.86
CA ALA A 539 -2.75 5.64 38.38
C ALA A 539 -3.92 6.43 38.93
N ILE A 540 -5.12 5.85 38.82
CA ILE A 540 -6.36 6.33 39.41
C ILE A 540 -7.04 5.24 40.23
N GLN A 541 -7.87 5.62 41.19
CA GLN A 541 -8.60 4.70 42.04
C GLN A 541 -10.07 5.10 42.25
N ALA A 542 -10.92 4.11 42.45
CA ALA A 542 -12.30 4.24 42.91
C ALA A 542 -12.47 3.54 44.26
N LYS A 543 -13.34 4.10 45.10
CA LYS A 543 -13.58 3.59 46.46
C LYS A 543 -14.03 2.12 46.45
N ALA A 544 -13.25 1.25 47.08
CA ALA A 544 -13.64 -0.14 47.30
C ALA A 544 -14.72 -0.24 48.40
N PRO A 545 -15.69 -1.17 48.27
CA PRO A 545 -16.78 -1.33 49.24
C PRO A 545 -16.32 -2.00 50.55
N ALA A 546 -15.20 -2.73 50.52
CA ALA A 546 -14.62 -3.41 51.67
C ALA A 546 -13.11 -3.59 51.49
N ALA A 547 -12.43 -3.95 52.58
CA ALA A 547 -11.01 -4.28 52.54
C ALA A 547 -10.78 -5.46 51.58
N ASP A 548 -11.50 -6.57 51.76
CA ASP A 548 -11.51 -7.67 50.80
C ASP A 548 -12.50 -7.37 49.68
N HIS A 549 -12.01 -7.26 48.45
CA HIS A 549 -12.79 -6.88 47.29
C HIS A 549 -12.24 -7.52 46.02
N GLU A 550 -13.03 -7.44 44.96
CA GLU A 550 -12.61 -7.79 43.62
C GLU A 550 -13.01 -6.72 42.62
N VAL A 551 -12.21 -6.64 41.56
CA VAL A 551 -12.39 -5.77 40.41
C VAL A 551 -12.62 -6.64 39.20
N LEU A 552 -13.67 -6.33 38.45
CA LEU A 552 -13.95 -6.92 37.14
C LEU A 552 -13.96 -5.81 36.09
N ALA A 553 -13.28 -6.04 34.98
CA ALA A 553 -13.27 -5.11 33.84
C ALA A 553 -12.87 -5.82 32.55
N THR A 554 -13.22 -5.23 31.42
CA THR A 554 -12.61 -5.56 30.12
C THR A 554 -11.45 -4.58 29.88
N VAL A 555 -10.24 -5.08 29.69
CA VAL A 555 -9.01 -4.27 29.61
C VAL A 555 -8.32 -4.44 28.27
N ARG A 556 -8.04 -3.34 27.58
CA ARG A 556 -7.29 -3.29 26.32
C ARG A 556 -6.08 -2.39 26.48
N VAL A 557 -4.88 -2.95 26.29
CA VAL A 557 -3.61 -2.23 26.23
C VAL A 557 -3.45 -1.64 24.83
N GLU A 558 -3.42 -0.32 24.74
CA GLU A 558 -3.22 0.38 23.46
C GLU A 558 -1.74 0.66 23.20
N SER A 559 -0.97 0.95 24.25
CA SER A 559 0.49 1.08 24.21
C SER A 559 1.10 0.83 25.58
N GLY A 560 2.38 0.43 25.61
CA GLY A 560 3.14 0.25 26.84
C GLY A 560 2.60 -0.87 27.74
N LYS A 561 2.62 -0.64 29.05
CA LYS A 561 2.14 -1.59 30.07
C LYS A 561 1.10 -0.93 30.97
N GLY A 562 0.17 -1.72 31.48
CA GLY A 562 -0.86 -1.22 32.40
C GLY A 562 -1.73 -2.34 32.94
N GLY A 563 -2.73 -2.00 33.75
CA GLY A 563 -3.68 -2.98 34.26
C GLY A 563 -4.48 -2.53 35.47
N LEU A 564 -4.93 -3.50 36.26
CA LEU A 564 -5.81 -3.29 37.41
C LEU A 564 -5.02 -3.36 38.72
N VAL A 565 -5.49 -2.63 39.74
CA VAL A 565 -4.87 -2.59 41.08
C VAL A 565 -5.93 -2.81 42.16
N VAL A 566 -5.57 -3.52 43.22
CA VAL A 566 -6.37 -3.69 44.46
C VAL A 566 -5.55 -3.34 45.69
N ARG A 567 -6.26 -2.99 46.79
CA ARG A 567 -5.66 -2.49 48.05
C ARG A 567 -4.73 -1.28 47.82
N ALA A 568 -5.06 -0.46 46.83
CA ALA A 568 -4.26 0.70 46.47
C ALA A 568 -4.37 1.80 47.54
N VAL A 569 -3.23 2.35 47.96
CA VAL A 569 -3.12 3.50 48.85
C VAL A 569 -1.99 4.40 48.35
N SER A 570 -2.22 5.71 48.27
CA SER A 570 -1.18 6.67 47.86
C SER A 570 0.07 6.57 48.75
N GLY A 571 1.23 6.53 48.11
CA GLY A 571 2.55 6.45 48.73
C GLY A 571 3.30 7.78 48.65
N THR A 572 4.60 7.74 48.90
CA THR A 572 5.48 8.92 48.92
C THR A 572 5.86 9.38 47.51
N SER A 573 6.27 8.45 46.64
CA SER A 573 6.55 8.72 45.22
C SER A 573 5.65 7.94 44.27
N SER A 574 4.99 6.89 44.76
CA SER A 574 4.06 6.06 43.98
C SER A 574 2.80 5.71 44.78
N PHE A 575 2.36 4.46 44.74
CA PHE A 575 1.28 3.92 45.56
C PHE A 575 1.63 2.51 46.02
N GLN A 576 1.14 2.14 47.20
CA GLN A 576 1.22 0.76 47.70
C GLN A 576 0.00 -0.03 47.24
N GLY A 577 0.16 -1.25 46.73
CA GLY A 577 -0.95 -2.10 46.31
C GLY A 577 -0.54 -3.43 45.68
N VAL A 578 -1.51 -4.19 45.17
CA VAL A 578 -1.25 -5.34 44.29
C VAL A 578 -1.83 -5.06 42.92
N ALA A 579 -1.03 -5.25 41.89
CA ALA A 579 -1.41 -5.02 40.52
C ALA A 579 -1.36 -6.29 39.67
N LEU A 580 -2.35 -6.42 38.79
CA LEU A 580 -2.29 -7.31 37.65
C LEU A 580 -1.86 -6.48 36.44
N LYS A 581 -0.61 -6.65 36.02
CA LYS A 581 -0.02 -5.92 34.90
C LYS A 581 -0.10 -6.76 33.62
N LEU A 582 -0.57 -6.11 32.55
CA LEU A 582 -0.63 -6.64 31.19
C LEU A 582 0.44 -5.95 30.35
N THR A 583 1.19 -6.76 29.60
CA THR A 583 2.20 -6.30 28.64
C THR A 583 1.84 -6.88 27.29
N CYS A 584 1.58 -6.04 26.31
CA CYS A 584 1.32 -6.46 24.94
C CYS A 584 2.35 -5.81 24.03
N GLU A 585 3.12 -6.61 23.31
CA GLU A 585 4.03 -6.09 22.31
C GLU A 585 3.24 -5.61 21.09
N PRO A 586 3.58 -4.45 20.50
CA PRO A 586 2.98 -4.03 19.26
C PRO A 586 3.45 -4.96 18.12
N PRO A 587 2.58 -5.29 17.15
CA PRO A 587 2.97 -6.02 15.96
C PRO A 587 4.11 -5.28 15.25
N GLY A 588 5.30 -5.88 15.21
CA GLY A 588 6.50 -5.33 14.55
C GLY A 588 7.58 -4.76 15.48
N GLY A 589 7.51 -4.97 16.79
CA GLY A 589 8.47 -4.44 17.77
C GLY A 589 9.57 -5.42 18.21
N SER A 590 10.79 -5.16 17.75
CA SER A 590 12.10 -5.64 18.22
C SER A 590 12.69 -6.90 17.54
N ASP A 591 13.88 -6.72 16.96
CA ASP A 591 14.78 -7.76 16.42
C ASP A 591 15.35 -8.71 17.50
N SER A 592 14.87 -8.60 18.74
CA SER A 592 15.38 -9.32 19.92
C SER A 592 14.43 -10.38 20.47
N ALA A 593 13.29 -10.64 19.83
CA ALA A 593 12.40 -11.71 20.26
C ALA A 593 13.06 -13.09 20.03
N PRO A 594 13.09 -13.98 21.05
CA PRO A 594 13.61 -15.33 20.89
C PRO A 594 12.81 -16.09 19.81
N ALA A 595 13.53 -16.72 18.87
CA ALA A 595 12.95 -17.40 17.72
C ALA A 595 11.86 -18.41 18.14
N GLY A 596 10.60 -18.13 17.79
CA GLY A 596 9.45 -19.00 18.05
C GLY A 596 8.25 -18.36 18.76
N GLN A 597 8.35 -17.12 19.25
CA GLN A 597 7.19 -16.38 19.79
C GLN A 597 6.56 -15.49 18.72
N SER A 598 5.25 -15.62 18.53
CA SER A 598 4.50 -14.76 17.62
C SER A 598 4.47 -13.33 18.17
N SER A 599 4.72 -12.34 17.31
CA SER A 599 4.83 -10.91 17.62
C SER A 599 3.54 -10.25 18.13
N ASP A 600 2.52 -11.04 18.45
CA ASP A 600 1.22 -10.58 18.94
C ASP A 600 0.93 -11.10 20.37
N SER A 601 1.90 -11.71 21.05
CA SER A 601 1.64 -12.34 22.35
C SER A 601 1.67 -11.33 23.50
N CYS A 602 0.63 -11.34 24.33
CA CYS A 602 0.58 -10.59 25.58
C CYS A 602 0.95 -11.48 26.77
N VAL A 603 1.44 -10.84 27.84
CA VAL A 603 1.83 -11.48 29.10
C VAL A 603 1.13 -10.79 30.28
N ALA A 604 0.66 -11.58 31.24
CA ALA A 604 0.11 -11.12 32.51
C ALA A 604 1.05 -11.44 33.68
N SER A 605 1.27 -10.45 34.55
CA SER A 605 2.10 -10.60 35.75
C SER A 605 1.39 -10.05 36.98
N LEU A 606 1.43 -10.79 38.09
CA LEU A 606 0.89 -10.36 39.38
C LEU A 606 2.02 -9.83 40.27
N VAL A 607 1.97 -8.52 40.58
CA VAL A 607 3.05 -7.81 41.29
C VAL A 607 2.50 -7.02 42.49
N GLN A 608 3.28 -6.95 43.55
CA GLN A 608 3.07 -6.05 44.68
C GLN A 608 3.91 -4.80 44.42
N ILE A 609 3.30 -3.64 44.59
CA ILE A 609 3.92 -2.33 44.40
C ILE A 609 4.06 -1.68 45.78
N ASP A 610 5.24 -1.18 46.10
CA ASP A 610 5.49 -0.42 47.33
C ASP A 610 5.28 1.09 47.16
N ASP A 611 5.41 1.86 48.25
CA ASP A 611 5.19 3.30 48.24
C ASP A 611 6.23 4.08 47.40
N ALA A 612 7.37 3.46 47.09
CA ALA A 612 8.40 3.97 46.19
C ALA A 612 8.12 3.65 44.71
N GLY A 613 7.21 2.71 44.42
CA GLY A 613 6.87 2.23 43.09
C GLY A 613 7.71 1.03 42.63
N GLN A 614 8.43 0.37 43.54
CA GLN A 614 9.17 -0.84 43.23
C GLN A 614 8.22 -2.03 43.14
N GLU A 615 8.44 -2.90 42.16
CA GLU A 615 7.63 -4.08 41.90
C GLU A 615 8.28 -5.33 42.46
N GLN A 616 7.51 -6.10 43.24
CA GLN A 616 7.88 -7.43 43.70
C GLN A 616 6.87 -8.45 43.17
N ALA A 617 7.34 -9.50 42.50
CA ALA A 617 6.47 -10.54 41.99
C ALA A 617 5.70 -11.25 43.14
N VAL A 618 4.37 -11.34 42.99
CA VAL A 618 3.47 -12.09 43.91
C VAL A 618 3.25 -13.52 43.41
N ALA A 619 3.33 -13.70 42.09
CA ALA A 619 3.32 -15.00 41.43
C ALA A 619 4.39 -15.02 40.34
N SER A 620 5.18 -16.09 40.30
CA SER A 620 6.23 -16.31 39.30
C SER A 620 6.06 -17.68 38.65
N PRO A 621 6.28 -17.82 37.33
CA PRO A 621 6.62 -16.78 36.35
C PRO A 621 5.39 -16.02 35.80
N ALA A 622 5.64 -14.94 35.05
CA ALA A 622 4.60 -14.25 34.28
C ALA A 622 3.93 -15.21 33.29
N SER A 623 2.62 -15.11 33.12
CA SER A 623 1.82 -16.07 32.36
C SER A 623 1.50 -15.53 30.96
N PRO A 624 1.80 -16.27 29.87
CA PRO A 624 1.39 -15.89 28.53
C PRO A 624 -0.14 -15.99 28.42
N ILE A 625 -0.77 -14.95 27.87
CA ILE A 625 -2.24 -14.84 27.74
C ILE A 625 -2.71 -14.79 26.28
N GLY A 626 -1.79 -14.95 25.32
CA GLY A 626 -2.08 -14.96 23.88
C GLY A 626 -2.28 -13.55 23.30
N ALA A 627 -2.83 -13.49 22.09
CA ALA A 627 -3.07 -12.24 21.39
C ALA A 627 -4.24 -11.45 21.99
N GLN A 628 -4.08 -10.12 22.06
CA GLN A 628 -5.12 -9.25 22.58
C GLN A 628 -6.35 -9.25 21.66
N PRO A 629 -7.55 -9.62 22.16
CA PRO A 629 -8.78 -9.52 21.37
C PRO A 629 -9.06 -8.07 20.97
N SER A 630 -9.79 -7.86 19.87
CA SER A 630 -10.17 -6.51 19.39
C SER A 630 -10.92 -5.68 20.42
N GLY A 631 -11.65 -6.33 21.33
CA GLY A 631 -12.37 -5.70 22.45
C GLY A 631 -11.60 -5.63 23.78
N GLY A 632 -10.39 -6.21 23.87
CA GLY A 632 -9.63 -6.37 25.12
C GLY A 632 -9.87 -7.71 25.83
N PHE A 633 -9.11 -7.94 26.90
CA PHE A 633 -9.24 -9.13 27.75
C PHE A 633 -10.30 -8.92 28.83
N GLN A 634 -11.08 -9.97 29.14
CA GLN A 634 -11.86 -9.98 30.38
C GLN A 634 -10.92 -10.25 31.55
N VAL A 635 -10.90 -9.33 32.52
CA VAL A 635 -9.97 -9.33 33.62
C VAL A 635 -10.71 -9.33 34.96
N ARG A 636 -10.28 -10.19 35.87
CA ARG A 636 -10.69 -10.19 37.28
C ARG A 636 -9.44 -10.09 38.15
N LEU A 637 -9.47 -9.24 39.17
CA LEU A 637 -8.43 -9.17 40.21
C LEU A 637 -9.12 -9.11 41.58
N ALA A 638 -8.87 -10.11 42.42
CA ALA A 638 -9.49 -10.30 43.71
C ALA A 638 -8.44 -10.45 44.81
N ILE A 639 -8.74 -9.89 45.99
CA ILE A 639 -7.89 -10.01 47.17
C ILE A 639 -8.73 -10.32 48.40
N LYS A 640 -8.27 -11.32 49.18
CA LYS A 640 -8.88 -11.75 50.43
C LYS A 640 -7.79 -12.01 51.47
N GLY A 641 -7.68 -11.13 52.47
CA GLY A 641 -6.56 -11.17 53.41
C GLY A 641 -5.23 -10.98 52.68
N SER A 642 -4.37 -12.00 52.68
CA SER A 642 -3.10 -12.03 51.92
C SER A 642 -3.18 -12.85 50.63
N ASP A 643 -4.30 -13.49 50.33
CA ASP A 643 -4.47 -14.28 49.12
C ASP A 643 -4.92 -13.37 47.97
N VAL A 644 -4.25 -13.47 46.83
CA VAL A 644 -4.55 -12.71 45.62
C VAL A 644 -4.82 -13.66 44.47
N ARG A 645 -5.90 -13.40 43.73
CA ARG A 645 -6.27 -14.16 42.53
C ARG A 645 -6.56 -13.22 41.39
N ALA A 646 -6.05 -13.55 40.22
CA ALA A 646 -6.30 -12.86 38.98
C ALA A 646 -6.76 -13.85 37.91
N SER A 647 -7.64 -13.42 37.01
CA SER A 647 -7.94 -14.15 35.78
C SER A 647 -7.91 -13.20 34.59
N VAL A 648 -7.31 -13.65 33.48
CA VAL A 648 -7.24 -12.93 32.21
C VAL A 648 -7.69 -13.87 31.11
N GLY A 649 -8.91 -13.70 30.61
CA GLY A 649 -9.55 -14.68 29.73
C GLY A 649 -9.65 -16.05 30.44
N THR A 650 -8.97 -17.06 29.88
CA THR A 650 -8.93 -18.43 30.43
C THR A 650 -7.75 -18.69 31.37
N VAL A 651 -6.84 -17.72 31.54
CA VAL A 651 -5.62 -17.89 32.36
C VAL A 651 -5.89 -17.41 33.78
N GLU A 652 -5.63 -18.27 34.77
CA GLU A 652 -5.67 -17.90 36.19
C GLU A 652 -4.26 -17.76 36.77
N ILE A 653 -4.07 -16.71 37.58
CA ILE A 653 -2.83 -16.42 38.30
C ILE A 653 -3.19 -16.25 39.77
N GLN A 654 -2.52 -17.00 40.65
CA GLN A 654 -2.76 -16.93 42.09
C GLN A 654 -1.44 -16.72 42.82
N GLY A 655 -1.46 -15.96 43.90
CA GLY A 655 -0.29 -15.74 44.73
C GLY A 655 -0.66 -15.29 46.13
N LYS A 656 0.33 -15.26 47.02
CA LYS A 656 0.15 -14.93 48.43
C LYS A 656 1.14 -13.86 48.85
N LEU A 657 0.66 -12.81 49.48
CA LEU A 657 1.48 -11.72 49.97
C LEU A 657 2.27 -12.16 51.21
N SER A 658 3.54 -11.76 51.27
CA SER A 658 4.41 -11.98 52.44
C SER A 658 3.91 -11.22 53.67
N LYS A 659 3.22 -10.09 53.46
CA LYS A 659 2.60 -9.26 54.49
C LYS A 659 1.25 -8.76 54.00
N ALA A 660 0.24 -8.80 54.87
CA ALA A 660 -1.07 -8.24 54.55
C ALA A 660 -0.96 -6.72 54.32
N LEU A 661 -1.54 -6.25 53.22
CA LEU A 661 -1.61 -4.83 52.91
C LEU A 661 -2.72 -4.14 53.72
N LYS A 662 -2.53 -2.84 53.96
CA LYS A 662 -3.56 -2.00 54.59
C LYS A 662 -4.83 -2.00 53.75
N PRO A 663 -6.01 -1.77 54.34
CA PRO A 663 -7.22 -1.47 53.56
C PRO A 663 -6.95 -0.33 52.57
N GLY A 664 -7.40 -0.52 51.34
CA GLY A 664 -7.17 0.41 50.25
C GLY A 664 -8.27 0.27 49.20
N HIS A 665 -8.06 0.89 48.05
CA HIS A 665 -9.05 1.02 47.00
C HIS A 665 -8.72 0.16 45.77
N ALA A 666 -9.62 0.17 44.79
CA ALA A 666 -9.44 -0.48 43.51
C ALA A 666 -9.08 0.56 42.46
N GLY A 667 -8.17 0.26 41.55
CA GLY A 667 -7.68 1.25 40.60
C GLY A 667 -7.24 0.69 39.26
N VAL A 668 -6.85 1.61 38.39
CA VAL A 668 -6.26 1.36 37.09
C VAL A 668 -4.90 2.06 37.05
N MET A 669 -3.89 1.39 36.48
CA MET A 669 -2.56 1.96 36.32
C MET A 669 -2.02 1.80 34.89
N VAL A 670 -1.13 2.71 34.50
CA VAL A 670 -0.28 2.60 33.32
C VAL A 670 1.16 2.97 33.66
N GLU A 671 2.12 2.29 33.03
CA GLU A 671 3.51 2.73 33.03
C GLU A 671 3.67 3.98 32.14
N ARG A 672 4.80 4.67 32.29
CA ARG A 672 5.15 5.81 31.41
C ARG A 672 5.07 5.45 29.93
N GLY A 673 4.52 6.35 29.11
CA GLY A 673 4.20 6.10 27.70
C GLY A 673 3.08 5.07 27.46
N GLY A 674 2.51 4.50 28.53
CA GLY A 674 1.43 3.54 28.48
C GLY A 674 0.06 4.19 28.27
N ARG A 675 -0.83 3.44 27.63
CA ARG A 675 -2.22 3.81 27.40
C ARG A 675 -3.11 2.57 27.48
N LEU A 676 -4.18 2.69 28.26
CA LEU A 676 -5.09 1.60 28.58
C LEU A 676 -6.54 2.05 28.43
N GLU A 677 -7.35 1.22 27.77
CA GLU A 677 -8.79 1.34 27.71
C GLU A 677 -9.41 0.29 28.65
N VAL A 678 -10.35 0.73 29.49
CA VAL A 678 -11.05 -0.10 30.47
C VAL A 678 -12.56 0.05 30.25
N ARG A 679 -13.26 -1.08 30.16
CA ARG A 679 -14.72 -1.16 30.00
C ARG A 679 -15.32 -2.03 31.10
N ASP A 680 -16.64 -1.93 31.30
CA ASP A 680 -17.40 -2.79 32.22
C ASP A 680 -16.86 -2.79 33.66
N TRP A 681 -16.27 -1.69 34.11
CA TRP A 681 -15.64 -1.58 35.42
C TRP A 681 -16.63 -1.81 36.56
N ARG A 682 -16.32 -2.79 37.42
CA ARG A 682 -17.11 -3.11 38.62
C ARG A 682 -16.18 -3.42 39.79
N VAL A 683 -16.52 -2.91 40.98
CA VAL A 683 -15.86 -3.25 42.23
C VAL A 683 -16.90 -3.79 43.20
N GLN A 684 -16.68 -5.00 43.72
CA GLN A 684 -17.59 -5.63 44.68
C GLN A 684 -16.82 -6.22 45.86
N GLY A 685 -17.49 -6.38 47.00
CA GLY A 685 -16.88 -7.04 48.16
C GLY A 685 -16.56 -8.50 47.80
N ALA A 686 -15.46 -9.04 48.34
CA ALA A 686 -15.08 -10.43 48.11
C ALA A 686 -16.05 -11.38 48.84
N GLY A 687 -17.26 -11.55 48.30
CA GLY A 687 -18.29 -12.44 48.81
C GLY A 687 -17.93 -13.90 48.56
N HIS A 688 -18.31 -14.77 49.50
CA HIS A 688 -18.17 -16.23 49.42
C HIS A 688 -18.82 -16.80 48.14
N THR A 689 -18.08 -16.85 47.04
CA THR A 689 -18.38 -17.72 45.90
C THR A 689 -17.54 -18.99 46.03
N GLY A 690 -17.68 -19.69 47.16
CA GLY A 690 -17.42 -21.12 47.16
C GLY A 690 -18.47 -21.80 46.26
N PRO A 691 -18.14 -22.88 45.53
CA PRO A 691 -19.13 -23.64 44.79
C PRO A 691 -20.26 -24.00 45.75
N LYS A 692 -21.50 -23.66 45.42
CA LYS A 692 -22.67 -24.09 46.18
C LYS A 692 -22.67 -25.62 46.18
N GLY A 693 -22.25 -26.23 47.29
CA GLY A 693 -22.44 -27.67 47.51
C GLY A 693 -23.92 -28.03 47.33
N PRO A 694 -24.22 -29.26 46.91
CA PRO A 694 -25.59 -29.68 46.60
C PRO A 694 -26.47 -29.46 47.84
N ARG A 695 -27.60 -28.76 47.66
CA ARG A 695 -28.63 -28.64 48.68
C ARG A 695 -29.14 -30.06 48.99
N LYS A 696 -29.07 -30.44 50.27
CA LYS A 696 -29.77 -31.61 50.80
C LYS A 696 -31.27 -31.41 50.74
#